data_AF-A0A2P5HHV6-F1
#
_entry.id   AF-A0A2P5HHV6-F1
#
_cell.length_a   1.000
_cell.length_b   1.000
_cell.length_c   1.000
_cell.angle_alpha   90.00
_cell.angle_beta   90.00
_cell.angle_gamma   90.00
#
_symmetry.space_group_name_H-M   'P 1'
#
loop_
_entity.id
_entity.type
_entity.pdbx_description
1 polymer ?
#
loop_
_entity_poly.entity_id
_entity_poly.type
_entity_poly.pdbx_seq_one_letter_code
_entity_poly.pdbx_strand_id
1 'polypeptide(L)'
;MTTAVHDSFSRSAEGLTRTDVTFDEAIGQLRNPDAKVLLDTIDKLRELQVGEIVQLPQIIVVGDQSSGKSSVLEAISSMKFPVHGALCTRFATEIILRTEPEVKITASIQKTSRPAGSKGVDGKQVESTEYHRTSFDKNELPDISSEAQKCMGIGEGSNDFSKDILRVVLTGPNVPQLTLVDLPGIFHSETSEQTLQGKKIVDELISKYMQQRNSIILVVVAANNQLANQSVLSLAKLHDPQGERIVGVITKPDLVDGYANEKKYLELCRGLEPAHKLSLEWHVLRNSSENERGDPSHDRDREERRFFQTGAWSSLPIADRGIESLRYKLSKVLLEHIKGNLPGLVREIEESLKTRGNELIRLGEPRSTPEEMRSFLLRIAVDFQRLAGDAVDGRYGHEFFGDLTASDRKLRARLLHMNWAFDATMSSKGATYDIQRDVGSAPDQDSDDASGQTKGNLQEDEDSYISDRLNHLIGFFRHHFPDPVPITRSAMTRELEKLASLNQGKELPGTPNADLAFRFFQKQAEPWKKIAEFHLNQVLGVSKHIVDCLIGCVVGEDHDTTEAILKGCADPFFERKSKLLMEKLQELLQPYMTGYSLALEKEFRKRASRNNNPNRFLLALENDCPELFDGPEELDLDKILKSIQETGSLYRGYFGTDHLIHLMEVHYEMSHQTFTANVINLAVENCLVNDIPRILTVGRF
;
A
#
# COMPACT_ATOMS: atom_id res chain seq x y z
N MET A 1 -26.54 -4.91 -59.09
CA MET A 1 -26.50 -6.00 -58.10
C MET A 1 -26.38 -5.34 -56.73
N THR A 2 -27.52 -4.86 -56.23
CA THR A 2 -28.35 -5.51 -55.17
C THR A 2 -27.76 -5.16 -53.80
N THR A 3 -28.19 -4.10 -53.10
CA THR A 3 -29.56 -3.77 -52.65
C THR A 3 -30.25 -5.00 -52.04
N ALA A 4 -30.07 -5.22 -50.74
CA ALA A 4 -30.99 -5.93 -49.83
C ALA A 4 -30.31 -6.31 -48.49
N VAL A 5 -30.21 -5.40 -47.51
CA VAL A 5 -30.14 -5.78 -46.06
C VAL A 5 -30.79 -4.71 -45.15
N HIS A 6 -31.55 -3.76 -45.70
CA HIS A 6 -32.20 -2.69 -44.93
C HIS A 6 -33.73 -2.76 -45.10
N ASP A 7 -34.33 -3.93 -44.82
CA ASP A 7 -35.80 -4.03 -44.70
C ASP A 7 -36.25 -5.36 -44.06
N SER A 8 -36.07 -5.50 -42.74
CA SER A 8 -36.66 -6.64 -42.01
C SER A 8 -36.97 -6.38 -40.52
N PHE A 9 -37.02 -5.11 -40.07
CA PHE A 9 -37.28 -4.79 -38.65
C PHE A 9 -38.56 -3.99 -38.38
N SER A 10 -39.50 -3.96 -39.33
CA SER A 10 -40.75 -3.22 -39.17
C SER A 10 -41.92 -3.91 -39.86
N ARG A 11 -42.41 -5.01 -39.29
CA ARG A 11 -43.78 -5.55 -39.46
C ARG A 11 -43.93 -6.90 -38.74
N SER A 12 -44.20 -6.86 -37.44
CA SER A 12 -44.86 -7.96 -36.70
C SER A 12 -45.00 -7.59 -35.22
N ALA A 13 -45.84 -6.59 -34.93
CA ALA A 13 -46.30 -6.29 -33.57
C ALA A 13 -47.77 -5.83 -33.60
N GLU A 14 -48.59 -6.52 -34.38
CA GLU A 14 -50.04 -6.48 -34.26
C GLU A 14 -50.54 -7.92 -34.18
N GLY A 15 -51.20 -8.27 -33.08
CA GLY A 15 -51.93 -9.51 -32.92
C GLY A 15 -51.18 -10.68 -32.29
N LEU A 16 -50.79 -10.58 -31.01
CA LEU A 16 -50.78 -11.78 -30.16
C LEU A 16 -52.12 -11.88 -29.44
N THR A 17 -53.04 -12.60 -30.06
CA THR A 17 -54.18 -13.20 -29.38
C THR A 17 -53.65 -14.12 -28.29
N ARG A 18 -54.04 -13.83 -27.06
CA ARG A 18 -53.82 -14.60 -25.83
C ARG A 18 -54.22 -16.07 -26.07
N THR A 19 -53.25 -16.92 -26.37
CA THR A 19 -53.44 -18.37 -26.39
C THR A 19 -53.42 -18.87 -24.95
N ASP A 20 -54.55 -19.38 -24.49
CA ASP A 20 -54.70 -20.05 -23.21
C ASP A 20 -53.80 -21.29 -23.15
N VAL A 21 -52.59 -21.12 -22.61
CA VAL A 21 -51.76 -22.24 -22.15
C VAL A 21 -52.49 -22.84 -20.96
N THR A 22 -52.87 -24.11 -21.06
CA THR A 22 -53.57 -24.80 -19.97
C THR A 22 -52.66 -24.89 -18.75
N PHE A 23 -53.24 -24.72 -17.55
CA PHE A 23 -52.53 -24.70 -16.27
C PHE A 23 -51.64 -25.94 -16.06
N ASP A 24 -52.07 -27.09 -16.61
CA ASP A 24 -51.35 -28.38 -16.54
C ASP A 24 -50.10 -28.45 -17.44
N GLU A 25 -50.12 -27.88 -18.65
CA GLU A 25 -48.93 -27.81 -19.53
C GLU A 25 -47.87 -26.88 -18.96
N ALA A 26 -48.31 -25.82 -18.27
CA ALA A 26 -47.47 -24.86 -17.60
C ALA A 26 -46.74 -25.49 -16.39
N ILE A 27 -47.46 -26.27 -15.56
CA ILE A 27 -46.88 -27.06 -14.45
C ILE A 27 -45.83 -28.07 -14.96
N GLY A 28 -46.03 -28.65 -16.15
CA GLY A 28 -45.05 -29.51 -16.81
C GLY A 28 -43.71 -28.82 -17.08
N GLN A 29 -43.70 -27.53 -17.41
CA GLN A 29 -42.47 -26.76 -17.69
C GLN A 29 -41.66 -26.42 -16.43
N LEU A 30 -42.29 -26.29 -15.26
CA LEU A 30 -41.58 -26.10 -13.98
C LEU A 30 -41.07 -27.41 -13.37
N ARG A 31 -41.63 -28.55 -13.78
CA ARG A 31 -41.06 -29.88 -13.51
C ARG A 31 -39.85 -30.22 -14.39
N ASN A 32 -39.37 -29.26 -15.19
CA ASN A 32 -38.19 -29.46 -16.02
C ASN A 32 -36.96 -29.78 -15.13
N PRO A 33 -36.25 -30.89 -15.38
CA PRO A 33 -35.04 -31.23 -14.63
C PRO A 33 -33.99 -30.11 -14.58
N ASP A 34 -33.90 -29.29 -15.63
CA ASP A 34 -32.92 -28.18 -15.69
C ASP A 34 -33.22 -27.07 -14.68
N ALA A 35 -34.51 -26.76 -14.45
CA ALA A 35 -34.92 -25.78 -13.46
C ALA A 35 -34.57 -26.27 -12.04
N LYS A 36 -34.74 -27.57 -11.81
CA LYS A 36 -34.38 -28.20 -10.55
C LYS A 36 -32.87 -28.12 -10.29
N VAL A 37 -32.05 -28.49 -11.27
CA VAL A 37 -30.58 -28.43 -11.16
C VAL A 37 -30.10 -27.00 -10.88
N LEU A 38 -30.68 -25.99 -11.53
CA LEU A 38 -30.30 -24.59 -11.34
C LEU A 38 -30.58 -24.12 -9.91
N LEU A 39 -31.78 -24.38 -9.40
CA LEU A 39 -32.20 -24.00 -8.05
C LEU A 39 -31.36 -24.73 -6.98
N ASP A 40 -31.13 -26.02 -7.16
CA ASP A 40 -30.28 -26.82 -6.28
C ASP A 40 -28.82 -26.31 -6.28
N THR A 41 -28.34 -25.77 -7.40
CA THR A 41 -27.01 -25.16 -7.50
C THR A 41 -26.94 -23.86 -6.71
N ILE A 42 -27.95 -23.00 -6.80
CA ILE A 42 -28.03 -21.76 -5.99
C ILE A 42 -28.06 -22.08 -4.49
N ASP A 43 -28.73 -23.15 -4.09
CA ASP A 43 -28.73 -23.57 -2.68
C ASP A 43 -27.37 -24.06 -2.23
N LYS A 44 -26.69 -24.88 -3.03
CA LYS A 44 -25.32 -25.31 -2.72
C LYS A 44 -24.38 -24.12 -2.56
N LEU A 45 -24.49 -23.11 -3.42
CA LEU A 45 -23.72 -21.86 -3.27
C LEU A 45 -24.05 -21.17 -1.94
N ARG A 46 -25.32 -21.19 -1.53
CA ARG A 46 -25.76 -20.62 -0.25
C ARG A 46 -25.30 -21.43 0.97
N GLU A 47 -25.26 -22.76 0.88
CA GLU A 47 -24.71 -23.64 1.90
C GLU A 47 -23.21 -23.43 2.09
N LEU A 48 -22.48 -23.19 1.00
CA LEU A 48 -21.07 -22.80 1.00
C LEU A 48 -20.83 -21.35 1.44
N GLN A 49 -21.86 -20.65 1.93
CA GLN A 49 -21.79 -19.25 2.41
C GLN A 49 -21.29 -18.24 1.36
N VAL A 50 -21.36 -18.58 0.07
CA VAL A 50 -21.01 -17.68 -1.04
C VAL A 50 -21.89 -16.43 -1.03
N GLY A 51 -23.08 -16.51 -0.41
CA GLY A 51 -23.98 -15.38 -0.18
C GLY A 51 -23.41 -14.23 0.67
N GLU A 52 -22.32 -14.43 1.41
CA GLU A 52 -21.60 -13.33 2.08
C GLU A 52 -20.69 -12.55 1.12
N ILE A 53 -20.28 -13.18 0.02
CA ILE A 53 -19.34 -12.63 -0.96
C ILE A 53 -20.10 -12.01 -2.13
N VAL A 54 -21.18 -12.67 -2.60
CA VAL A 54 -21.98 -12.26 -3.75
C VAL A 54 -23.47 -12.38 -3.48
N GLN A 55 -24.29 -11.58 -4.18
CA GLN A 55 -25.74 -11.54 -3.95
C GLN A 55 -26.45 -12.69 -4.67
N LEU A 56 -26.91 -13.68 -3.92
CA LEU A 56 -27.65 -14.83 -4.47
C LEU A 56 -29.14 -14.50 -4.69
N PRO A 57 -29.75 -14.94 -5.82
CA PRO A 57 -31.16 -14.70 -6.05
C PRO A 57 -32.09 -15.37 -5.04
N GLN A 58 -33.14 -14.65 -4.65
CA GLN A 58 -34.13 -15.07 -3.66
C GLN A 58 -35.41 -14.23 -3.73
N ILE A 59 -36.49 -14.71 -3.11
CA ILE A 59 -37.71 -13.93 -2.92
C ILE A 59 -37.75 -13.45 -1.47
N ILE A 60 -37.77 -12.14 -1.28
CA ILE A 60 -37.87 -11.50 0.04
C ILE A 60 -39.32 -11.11 0.26
N VAL A 61 -39.90 -11.49 1.40
CA VAL A 61 -41.29 -11.16 1.74
C VAL A 61 -41.33 -9.98 2.71
N VAL A 62 -42.00 -8.90 2.30
CA VAL A 62 -42.16 -7.66 3.06
C VAL A 62 -43.63 -7.27 3.14
N GLY A 63 -44.03 -6.68 4.27
CA GLY A 63 -45.39 -6.25 4.50
C GLY A 63 -45.52 -5.52 5.83
N ASP A 64 -46.57 -4.73 5.97
CA ASP A 64 -46.90 -4.08 7.24
C ASP A 64 -47.23 -5.14 8.29
N GLN A 65 -47.06 -4.81 9.57
CA GLN A 65 -47.50 -5.68 10.65
C GLN A 65 -49.00 -6.01 10.48
N SER A 66 -49.37 -7.29 10.61
CA SER A 66 -50.75 -7.79 10.42
C SER A 66 -51.31 -7.71 8.98
N SER A 67 -50.46 -7.45 7.97
CA SER A 67 -50.81 -7.50 6.54
C SER A 67 -51.12 -8.92 6.02
N GLY A 68 -50.93 -9.96 6.83
CA GLY A 68 -51.13 -11.35 6.43
C GLY A 68 -49.89 -12.02 5.83
N LYS A 69 -48.69 -11.42 5.97
CA LYS A 69 -47.41 -12.01 5.54
C LYS A 69 -47.22 -13.47 5.99
N SER A 70 -47.36 -13.76 7.29
CA SER A 70 -47.24 -15.12 7.81
C SER A 70 -48.28 -16.05 7.19
N SER A 71 -49.52 -15.60 7.00
CA SER A 71 -50.56 -16.40 6.33
C SER A 71 -50.23 -16.70 4.86
N VAL A 72 -49.60 -15.76 4.13
CA VAL A 72 -49.12 -16.00 2.76
C VAL A 72 -48.00 -17.05 2.76
N LEU A 73 -47.07 -16.97 3.71
CA LEU A 73 -45.99 -17.96 3.84
C LEU A 73 -46.51 -19.34 4.23
N GLU A 74 -47.48 -19.43 5.13
CA GLU A 74 -48.20 -20.68 5.42
C GLU A 74 -48.93 -21.19 4.17
N ALA A 75 -49.50 -20.29 3.38
CA ALA A 75 -50.15 -20.65 2.13
C ALA A 75 -49.19 -21.24 1.12
N ILE A 76 -48.00 -20.66 0.98
CA ILE A 76 -46.99 -21.14 0.03
C ILE A 76 -46.32 -22.43 0.54
N SER A 77 -45.92 -22.47 1.81
CA SER A 77 -45.14 -23.58 2.39
C SER A 77 -45.96 -24.75 2.93
N SER A 78 -47.25 -24.55 3.21
CA SER A 78 -48.10 -25.50 3.95
C SER A 78 -47.57 -25.85 5.36
N MET A 79 -46.71 -25.02 5.95
CA MET A 79 -46.30 -25.10 7.37
C MET A 79 -47.08 -24.09 8.19
N LYS A 80 -47.28 -24.33 9.50
CA LYS A 80 -47.95 -23.36 10.39
C LYS A 80 -46.94 -22.38 10.96
N PHE A 81 -47.15 -21.07 10.77
CA PHE A 81 -46.30 -20.04 11.33
C PHE A 81 -46.91 -19.53 12.65
N PRO A 82 -46.09 -19.06 13.61
CA PRO A 82 -46.61 -18.46 14.83
C PRO A 82 -47.41 -17.19 14.53
N VAL A 83 -48.62 -17.10 15.09
CA VAL A 83 -49.54 -15.95 14.92
C VAL A 83 -49.69 -15.13 16.21
N HIS A 84 -49.19 -15.63 17.34
CA HIS A 84 -49.39 -15.01 18.66
C HIS A 84 -48.19 -14.19 19.13
N GLY A 85 -48.46 -12.96 19.59
CA GLY A 85 -47.50 -12.02 20.18
C GLY A 85 -47.31 -10.75 19.33
N ALA A 86 -47.07 -9.59 19.97
CA ALA A 86 -46.94 -8.29 19.31
C ALA A 86 -45.76 -8.19 18.30
N LEU A 87 -44.92 -9.22 18.19
CA LEU A 87 -43.78 -9.34 17.29
C LEU A 87 -43.61 -10.80 16.83
N CYS A 88 -44.32 -11.22 15.77
CA CYS A 88 -44.31 -12.61 15.29
C CYS A 88 -42.98 -13.05 14.64
N THR A 89 -42.17 -12.11 14.13
CA THR A 89 -40.88 -12.41 13.47
C THR A 89 -39.82 -11.45 13.99
N ARG A 90 -38.86 -11.94 14.80
CA ARG A 90 -37.80 -11.12 15.44
C ARG A 90 -36.40 -11.28 14.81
N PHE A 91 -36.30 -12.13 13.78
CA PHE A 91 -35.11 -12.43 12.99
C PHE A 91 -35.55 -12.85 11.59
N ALA A 92 -34.65 -12.79 10.60
CA ALA A 92 -34.98 -13.24 9.25
C ALA A 92 -35.12 -14.77 9.21
N THR A 93 -36.16 -15.28 8.56
CA THR A 93 -36.38 -16.73 8.39
C THR A 93 -36.28 -17.11 6.92
N GLU A 94 -35.25 -17.87 6.56
CA GLU A 94 -35.09 -18.45 5.22
C GLU A 94 -35.89 -19.76 5.14
N ILE A 95 -36.83 -19.83 4.21
CA ILE A 95 -37.66 -21.01 3.94
C ILE A 95 -37.29 -21.53 2.54
N ILE A 96 -36.71 -22.72 2.51
CA ILE A 96 -36.26 -23.39 1.29
C ILE A 96 -37.22 -24.55 1.04
N LEU A 97 -37.99 -24.47 -0.05
CA LEU A 97 -39.03 -25.43 -0.43
C LEU A 97 -38.57 -26.25 -1.64
N ARG A 98 -38.45 -27.57 -1.53
CA ARG A 98 -37.90 -28.43 -2.61
C ARG A 98 -38.81 -29.61 -2.92
N THR A 99 -38.95 -29.91 -4.21
CA THR A 99 -39.73 -31.06 -4.68
C THR A 99 -38.87 -32.32 -4.65
N GLU A 100 -39.20 -33.22 -3.72
CA GLU A 100 -38.51 -34.50 -3.50
C GLU A 100 -39.52 -35.62 -3.18
N PRO A 101 -39.18 -36.90 -3.41
CA PRO A 101 -40.11 -38.01 -3.15
C PRO A 101 -40.48 -38.16 -1.67
N GLU A 102 -39.56 -37.81 -0.77
CA GLU A 102 -39.75 -37.94 0.67
C GLU A 102 -40.08 -36.58 1.31
N VAL A 103 -40.94 -36.60 2.33
CA VAL A 103 -41.23 -35.40 3.13
C VAL A 103 -40.23 -35.33 4.28
N LYS A 104 -39.33 -34.34 4.25
CA LYS A 104 -38.37 -34.08 5.33
C LYS A 104 -38.29 -32.58 5.61
N ILE A 105 -38.32 -32.23 6.89
CA ILE A 105 -38.14 -30.86 7.37
C ILE A 105 -36.86 -30.77 8.20
N THR A 106 -36.03 -29.77 7.94
CA THR A 106 -34.78 -29.52 8.65
C THR A 106 -34.70 -28.05 9.04
N ALA A 107 -34.39 -27.75 10.30
CA ALA A 107 -34.19 -26.40 10.80
C ALA A 107 -32.75 -26.23 11.30
N SER A 108 -32.13 -25.11 10.94
CA SER A 108 -30.76 -24.76 11.33
C SER A 108 -30.62 -23.26 11.55
N ILE A 109 -29.74 -22.85 12.45
CA ILE A 109 -29.44 -21.43 12.69
C ILE A 109 -28.11 -21.08 12.02
N GLN A 110 -28.15 -20.11 11.11
CA GLN A 110 -26.94 -19.50 10.56
C GLN A 110 -26.61 -18.25 11.38
N LYS A 111 -25.57 -18.35 12.20
CA LYS A 111 -25.03 -17.19 12.91
C LYS A 111 -24.31 -16.30 11.90
N THR A 112 -24.65 -15.02 11.90
CA THR A 112 -23.95 -14.05 11.05
C THR A 112 -22.52 -13.93 11.57
N SER A 113 -21.52 -14.12 10.71
CA SER A 113 -20.09 -14.04 11.02
C SER A 113 -19.80 -12.80 11.87
N ARG A 114 -19.64 -12.96 13.19
CA ARG A 114 -19.08 -11.91 14.04
C ARG A 114 -17.59 -11.82 13.67
N PRO A 115 -17.02 -10.63 13.47
CA PRO A 115 -15.58 -10.50 13.31
C PRO A 115 -14.91 -11.21 14.49
N ALA A 116 -13.99 -12.13 14.19
CA ALA A 116 -13.22 -12.87 15.17
C ALA A 116 -12.48 -11.86 16.07
N GLY A 117 -13.06 -11.54 17.23
CA GLY A 117 -12.54 -10.48 18.11
C GLY A 117 -13.56 -9.80 19.03
N SER A 118 -14.88 -9.88 18.79
CA SER A 118 -15.85 -9.33 19.75
C SER A 118 -15.98 -10.26 20.98
N LYS A 119 -15.11 -10.05 21.97
CA LYS A 119 -15.28 -10.61 23.31
C LYS A 119 -16.58 -10.06 23.91
N GLY A 120 -17.52 -10.94 24.24
CA GLY A 120 -18.64 -10.57 25.10
C GLY A 120 -18.14 -10.13 26.48
N VAL A 121 -18.94 -9.31 27.16
CA VAL A 121 -18.64 -8.70 28.47
C VAL A 121 -18.32 -9.72 29.59
N ASP A 122 -18.59 -11.01 29.39
CA ASP A 122 -18.41 -12.04 30.43
C ASP A 122 -17.35 -13.11 30.14
N GLY A 123 -16.44 -12.92 29.17
CA GLY A 123 -15.23 -13.76 29.05
C GLY A 123 -15.44 -15.28 28.82
N LYS A 124 -16.69 -15.75 28.69
CA LYS A 124 -17.01 -17.11 28.25
C LYS A 124 -16.98 -17.17 26.73
N GLN A 125 -16.15 -18.06 26.20
CA GLN A 125 -16.33 -18.58 24.85
C GLN A 125 -17.79 -19.04 24.73
N VAL A 126 -18.57 -18.43 23.84
CA VAL A 126 -19.88 -18.95 23.48
C VAL A 126 -19.61 -20.20 22.67
N GLU A 127 -19.58 -21.35 23.34
CA GLU A 127 -19.54 -22.65 22.69
C GLU A 127 -20.66 -22.73 21.65
N SER A 128 -20.28 -23.16 20.45
CA SER A 128 -21.11 -23.30 19.27
C SER A 128 -22.16 -24.38 19.49
N THR A 129 -23.31 -24.05 20.06
CA THR A 129 -24.49 -24.91 19.92
C THR A 129 -25.08 -24.68 18.53
N GLU A 130 -24.70 -25.56 17.59
CA GLU A 130 -25.40 -25.70 16.31
C GLU A 130 -26.81 -26.22 16.61
N TYR A 131 -27.80 -25.33 16.61
CA TYR A 131 -29.19 -25.77 16.62
C TYR A 131 -29.46 -26.46 15.28
N HIS A 132 -29.62 -27.78 15.32
CA HIS A 132 -29.96 -28.60 14.16
C HIS A 132 -31.07 -29.58 14.55
N ARG A 133 -32.25 -29.42 13.95
CA ARG A 133 -33.41 -30.31 14.17
C ARG A 133 -33.88 -30.86 12.84
N THR A 134 -33.98 -32.18 12.74
CA THR A 134 -34.41 -32.90 11.54
C THR A 134 -35.67 -33.70 11.81
N SER A 135 -36.53 -33.82 10.80
CA SER A 135 -37.67 -34.74 10.77
C SER A 135 -38.76 -34.45 11.82
N PHE A 136 -39.26 -33.22 11.86
CA PHE A 136 -40.37 -32.80 12.71
C PHE A 136 -41.67 -32.60 11.90
N ASP A 137 -42.82 -32.59 12.58
CA ASP A 137 -44.12 -32.37 11.94
C ASP A 137 -44.26 -30.91 11.45
N LYS A 138 -44.97 -30.67 10.35
CA LYS A 138 -45.26 -29.32 9.80
C LYS A 138 -45.92 -28.38 10.81
N ASN A 139 -46.53 -28.92 11.86
CA ASN A 139 -47.17 -28.18 12.94
C ASN A 139 -46.21 -27.72 14.06
N GLU A 140 -44.97 -28.24 14.12
CA GLU A 140 -43.98 -27.95 15.19
C GLU A 140 -43.09 -26.73 14.89
N LEU A 141 -43.26 -26.06 13.75
CA LEU A 141 -42.51 -24.85 13.39
C LEU A 141 -42.61 -23.71 14.45
N PRO A 142 -43.76 -23.47 15.11
CA PRO A 142 -43.85 -22.47 16.19
C PRO A 142 -42.94 -22.80 17.39
N ASP A 143 -42.84 -24.08 17.76
CA ASP A 143 -41.98 -24.53 18.87
C ASP A 143 -40.51 -24.33 18.52
N ILE A 144 -40.14 -24.65 17.27
CA ILE A 144 -38.79 -24.45 16.73
C ILE A 144 -38.42 -22.97 16.67
N SER A 145 -39.35 -22.11 16.29
CA SER A 145 -39.12 -20.67 16.32
C SER A 145 -38.87 -20.17 17.74
N SER A 146 -39.58 -20.69 18.75
CA SER A 146 -39.37 -20.35 20.16
C SER A 146 -38.02 -20.88 20.69
N GLU A 147 -37.65 -22.10 20.33
CA GLU A 147 -36.32 -22.68 20.63
C GLU A 147 -35.20 -21.85 19.98
N ALA A 148 -35.36 -21.46 18.72
CA ALA A 148 -34.40 -20.64 17.99
C ALA A 148 -34.26 -19.24 18.60
N GLN A 149 -35.35 -18.62 19.06
CA GLN A 149 -35.29 -17.34 19.80
C GLN A 149 -34.37 -17.44 21.03
N LYS A 150 -34.52 -18.51 21.81
CA LYS A 150 -33.68 -18.77 22.99
C LYS A 150 -32.22 -18.98 22.61
N CYS A 151 -31.95 -19.76 21.56
CA CYS A 151 -30.58 -20.01 21.07
C CYS A 151 -29.91 -18.74 20.49
N MET A 152 -30.67 -17.84 19.89
CA MET A 152 -30.19 -16.55 19.37
C MET A 152 -30.01 -15.49 20.46
N GLY A 153 -30.27 -15.82 21.74
CA GLY A 153 -30.11 -14.90 22.86
C GLY A 153 -31.20 -13.82 22.96
N ILE A 154 -32.33 -14.02 22.26
CA ILE A 154 -33.51 -13.17 22.42
C ILE A 154 -34.25 -13.67 23.68
N GLY A 155 -33.98 -13.03 24.83
CA GLY A 155 -34.58 -13.43 26.10
C GLY A 155 -36.08 -13.23 26.14
N GLU A 156 -36.80 -14.09 26.87
CA GLU A 156 -38.22 -13.91 27.21
C GLU A 156 -38.40 -12.56 27.92
N GLY A 157 -39.03 -11.59 27.24
CA GLY A 157 -39.23 -10.22 27.75
C GLY A 157 -38.25 -9.15 27.25
N SER A 158 -37.26 -9.50 26.41
CA SER A 158 -36.42 -8.54 25.69
C SER A 158 -37.06 -8.17 24.34
N ASN A 159 -36.98 -6.90 23.94
CA ASN A 159 -37.51 -6.38 22.65
C ASN A 159 -36.43 -6.37 21.55
N ASP A 160 -35.40 -7.22 21.69
CA ASP A 160 -34.23 -7.21 20.83
C ASP A 160 -34.45 -8.07 19.57
N PHE A 161 -33.98 -7.56 18.44
CA PHE A 161 -33.98 -8.23 17.14
C PHE A 161 -32.59 -8.83 16.87
N SER A 162 -32.54 -10.06 16.35
CA SER A 162 -31.27 -10.71 15.97
C SER A 162 -30.95 -10.52 14.49
N LYS A 163 -29.67 -10.42 14.17
CA LYS A 163 -29.15 -10.46 12.78
C LYS A 163 -29.00 -11.88 12.26
N ASP A 164 -29.04 -12.87 13.16
CA ASP A 164 -28.93 -14.29 12.81
C ASP A 164 -30.16 -14.77 12.02
N ILE A 165 -29.97 -15.81 11.22
CA ILE A 165 -30.98 -16.29 10.27
C ILE A 165 -31.40 -17.69 10.66
N LEU A 166 -32.71 -17.91 10.78
CA LEU A 166 -33.28 -19.26 10.91
C LEU A 166 -33.51 -19.82 9.51
N ARG A 167 -32.83 -20.90 9.16
CA ARG A 167 -33.02 -21.61 7.90
C ARG A 167 -33.87 -22.85 8.12
N VAL A 168 -34.97 -22.94 7.38
CA VAL A 168 -35.91 -24.07 7.37
C VAL A 168 -35.96 -24.64 5.96
N VAL A 169 -35.56 -25.91 5.81
CA VAL A 169 -35.61 -26.66 4.55
C VAL A 169 -36.76 -27.65 4.61
N LEU A 170 -37.75 -27.51 3.73
CA LEU A 170 -38.87 -28.42 3.56
C LEU A 170 -38.77 -29.11 2.20
N THR A 171 -38.74 -30.43 2.23
CA THR A 171 -38.75 -31.30 1.04
C THR A 171 -40.06 -32.08 0.97
N GLY A 172 -40.57 -32.38 -0.22
CA GLY A 172 -41.74 -33.25 -0.41
C GLY A 172 -42.32 -33.25 -1.83
N PRO A 173 -43.19 -34.22 -2.18
CA PRO A 173 -43.59 -34.46 -3.58
C PRO A 173 -44.53 -33.38 -4.13
N ASN A 174 -45.24 -32.68 -3.25
CA ASN A 174 -46.21 -31.62 -3.57
C ASN A 174 -45.75 -30.24 -3.06
N VAL A 175 -44.44 -30.07 -2.83
CA VAL A 175 -43.84 -28.81 -2.35
C VAL A 175 -43.31 -28.03 -3.56
N PRO A 176 -43.62 -26.72 -3.72
CA PRO A 176 -43.12 -25.92 -4.84
C PRO A 176 -41.62 -25.67 -4.69
N GLN A 177 -40.91 -25.47 -5.81
CA GLN A 177 -39.48 -25.17 -5.77
C GLN A 177 -39.24 -23.67 -5.60
N LEU A 178 -39.03 -23.22 -4.37
CA LEU A 178 -38.96 -21.81 -3.99
C LEU A 178 -37.96 -21.57 -2.85
N THR A 179 -37.34 -20.39 -2.85
CA THR A 179 -36.56 -19.88 -1.70
C THR A 179 -37.15 -18.55 -1.29
N LEU A 180 -37.73 -18.51 -0.08
CA LEU A 180 -38.41 -17.37 0.49
C LEU A 180 -37.65 -16.88 1.72
N VAL A 181 -37.52 -15.57 1.88
CA VAL A 181 -36.95 -14.95 3.08
C VAL A 181 -38.04 -14.15 3.76
N ASP A 182 -38.45 -14.60 4.93
CA ASP A 182 -39.38 -13.87 5.77
C ASP A 182 -38.64 -12.79 6.55
N LEU A 183 -39.05 -11.54 6.38
CA LEU A 183 -38.53 -10.42 7.15
C LEU A 183 -39.53 -9.99 8.24
N PRO A 184 -39.06 -9.36 9.34
CA PRO A 184 -39.94 -8.73 10.31
C PRO A 184 -40.92 -7.75 9.64
N GLY A 185 -42.16 -7.70 10.14
CA GLY A 185 -43.17 -6.78 9.61
C GLY A 185 -42.88 -5.33 9.98
N ILE A 186 -43.24 -4.39 9.10
CA ILE A 186 -43.03 -2.95 9.32
C ILE A 186 -44.04 -2.45 10.36
N PHE A 187 -43.57 -1.78 11.43
CA PHE A 187 -44.41 -1.22 12.49
C PHE A 187 -44.22 0.29 12.67
N HIS A 188 -45.30 0.99 13.04
CA HIS A 188 -45.42 2.45 12.94
C HIS A 188 -45.50 3.18 14.28
N SER A 189 -45.85 2.49 15.36
CA SER A 189 -46.08 3.09 16.68
C SER A 189 -45.16 2.48 17.74
N GLU A 190 -44.67 3.31 18.65
CA GLU A 190 -44.01 2.85 19.86
C GLU A 190 -45.04 2.17 20.77
N THR A 191 -44.75 0.94 21.19
CA THR A 191 -45.50 0.21 22.21
C THR A 191 -44.53 -0.23 23.31
N SER A 192 -45.03 -0.67 24.46
CA SER A 192 -44.21 -1.19 25.56
C SER A 192 -43.29 -2.35 25.14
N GLU A 193 -43.60 -3.03 24.03
CA GLU A 193 -42.85 -4.14 23.44
C GLU A 193 -42.04 -3.76 22.19
N GLN A 194 -42.09 -2.50 21.72
CA GLN A 194 -41.47 -2.05 20.46
C GLN A 194 -40.72 -0.72 20.65
N THR A 195 -39.39 -0.80 20.81
CA THR A 195 -38.53 0.38 21.04
C THR A 195 -38.13 1.06 19.72
N LEU A 196 -37.78 2.35 19.79
CA LEU A 196 -37.17 3.10 18.67
C LEU A 196 -35.89 2.44 18.12
N GLN A 197 -35.13 1.77 18.99
CA GLN A 197 -33.92 1.04 18.58
C GLN A 197 -34.28 -0.23 17.79
N GLY A 198 -35.29 -0.99 18.23
CA GLY A 198 -35.79 -2.14 17.50
C GLY A 198 -36.31 -1.79 16.12
N LYS A 199 -36.98 -0.63 15.97
CA LYS A 199 -37.43 -0.12 14.67
C LYS A 199 -36.27 0.12 13.72
N LYS A 200 -35.20 0.78 14.18
CA LYS A 200 -33.99 1.00 13.37
C LYS A 200 -33.36 -0.31 12.91
N ILE A 201 -33.27 -1.32 13.79
CA ILE A 201 -32.70 -2.62 13.44
C ILE A 201 -33.55 -3.32 12.37
N VAL A 202 -34.87 -3.27 12.49
CA VAL A 202 -35.79 -3.83 11.49
C VAL A 202 -35.68 -3.09 10.16
N ASP A 203 -35.68 -1.76 10.17
CA ASP A 203 -35.53 -0.94 8.97
C ASP A 203 -34.17 -1.20 8.30
N GLU A 204 -33.08 -1.32 9.07
CA GLU A 204 -31.75 -1.69 8.57
C GLU A 204 -31.73 -3.10 7.96
N LEU A 205 -32.37 -4.08 8.61
CA LEU A 205 -32.46 -5.45 8.13
C LEU A 205 -33.25 -5.51 6.81
N ILE A 206 -34.43 -4.88 6.77
CA ILE A 206 -35.27 -4.82 5.57
C ILE A 206 -34.52 -4.11 4.44
N SER A 207 -33.90 -2.97 4.74
CA SER A 207 -33.11 -2.22 3.76
C SER A 207 -31.96 -3.06 3.19
N LYS A 208 -31.23 -3.81 4.03
CA LYS A 208 -30.12 -4.68 3.60
C LYS A 208 -30.59 -5.72 2.57
N TYR A 209 -31.74 -6.35 2.81
CA TYR A 209 -32.29 -7.34 1.88
C TYR A 209 -32.88 -6.67 0.63
N MET A 210 -33.67 -5.60 0.78
CA MET A 210 -34.31 -4.92 -0.36
C MET A 210 -33.30 -4.21 -1.29
N GLN A 211 -32.13 -3.82 -0.81
CA GLN A 211 -31.05 -3.27 -1.63
C GLN A 211 -30.40 -4.29 -2.57
N GLN A 212 -30.51 -5.59 -2.27
CA GLN A 212 -29.93 -6.63 -3.12
C GLN A 212 -30.65 -6.69 -4.45
N ARG A 213 -29.97 -6.35 -5.56
CA ARG A 213 -30.60 -6.24 -6.88
C ARG A 213 -31.02 -7.58 -7.45
N ASN A 214 -30.33 -8.64 -7.06
CA ASN A 214 -30.60 -10.01 -7.49
C ASN A 214 -31.78 -10.65 -6.72
N SER A 215 -32.44 -9.91 -5.83
CA SER A 215 -33.58 -10.40 -5.05
C SER A 215 -34.91 -9.84 -5.58
N ILE A 216 -35.92 -10.70 -5.63
CA ILE A 216 -37.31 -10.35 -5.93
C ILE A 216 -38.00 -9.93 -4.64
N ILE A 217 -38.80 -8.87 -4.68
CA ILE A 217 -39.52 -8.33 -3.53
C ILE A 217 -40.99 -8.75 -3.63
N LEU A 218 -41.44 -9.59 -2.70
CA LEU A 218 -42.84 -9.96 -2.54
C LEU A 218 -43.51 -9.02 -1.53
N VAL A 219 -44.29 -8.07 -2.03
CA VAL A 219 -44.99 -7.07 -1.20
C VAL A 219 -46.37 -7.58 -0.84
N VAL A 220 -46.63 -7.72 0.45
CA VAL A 220 -47.92 -8.19 0.99
C VAL A 220 -48.72 -7.00 1.53
N VAL A 221 -49.92 -6.78 1.00
CA VAL A 221 -50.87 -5.75 1.44
C VAL A 221 -52.20 -6.38 1.84
N ALA A 222 -52.87 -5.79 2.81
CA ALA A 222 -54.18 -6.25 3.27
C ALA A 222 -55.31 -5.38 2.69
N ALA A 223 -56.30 -6.02 2.05
CA ALA A 223 -57.39 -5.35 1.36
C ALA A 223 -58.38 -4.64 2.31
N ASN A 224 -58.41 -5.03 3.59
CA ASN A 224 -59.27 -4.42 4.61
C ASN A 224 -58.78 -3.01 5.06
N ASN A 225 -57.55 -2.63 4.73
CA ASN A 225 -57.02 -1.29 5.01
C ASN A 225 -57.00 -0.45 3.72
N GLN A 226 -56.95 0.87 3.84
CA GLN A 226 -56.82 1.75 2.67
C GLN A 226 -55.43 1.62 2.05
N LEU A 227 -55.36 1.64 0.71
CA LEU A 227 -54.10 1.55 -0.03
C LEU A 227 -53.07 2.62 0.38
N ALA A 228 -53.54 3.84 0.68
CA ALA A 228 -52.71 4.96 1.11
C ALA A 228 -52.03 4.75 2.48
N ASN A 229 -52.57 3.84 3.31
CA ASN A 229 -52.03 3.54 4.63
C ASN A 229 -51.02 2.38 4.61
N GLN A 230 -50.75 1.79 3.45
CA GLN A 230 -49.80 0.67 3.30
C GLN A 230 -48.37 1.22 3.10
N SER A 231 -47.59 1.30 4.17
CA SER A 231 -46.26 1.94 4.08
C SER A 231 -45.24 1.09 3.32
N VAL A 232 -45.42 -0.23 3.30
CA VAL A 232 -44.63 -1.17 2.49
C VAL A 232 -44.56 -0.76 1.02
N LEU A 233 -45.59 -0.11 0.46
CA LEU A 233 -45.58 0.32 -0.94
C LEU A 233 -44.62 1.48 -1.19
N SER A 234 -44.53 2.42 -0.24
CA SER A 234 -43.57 3.52 -0.29
C SER A 234 -42.14 3.01 -0.13
N LEU A 235 -41.94 2.03 0.76
CA LEU A 235 -40.63 1.40 0.97
C LEU A 235 -40.19 0.59 -0.26
N ALA A 236 -41.11 -0.16 -0.87
CA ALA A 236 -40.82 -0.93 -2.09
C ALA A 236 -40.41 -0.01 -3.25
N LYS A 237 -41.12 1.10 -3.45
CA LYS A 237 -40.75 2.11 -4.46
C LYS A 237 -39.41 2.78 -4.21
N LEU A 238 -39.01 2.94 -2.95
CA LEU A 238 -37.70 3.52 -2.62
C LEU A 238 -36.55 2.64 -3.12
N HIS A 239 -36.71 1.31 -3.08
CA HIS A 239 -35.68 0.34 -3.46
C HIS A 239 -35.83 -0.21 -4.90
N ASP A 240 -37.01 -0.11 -5.48
CA ASP A 240 -37.28 -0.42 -6.89
C ASP A 240 -38.34 0.55 -7.47
N PRO A 241 -37.93 1.74 -7.94
CA PRO A 241 -38.84 2.75 -8.47
C PRO A 241 -39.59 2.33 -9.74
N GLN A 242 -39.02 1.40 -10.53
CA GLN A 242 -39.63 0.91 -11.78
C GLN A 242 -40.55 -0.29 -11.55
N GLY A 243 -40.49 -0.94 -10.38
CA GLY A 243 -41.28 -2.11 -10.06
C GLY A 243 -40.98 -3.30 -10.97
N GLU A 244 -39.74 -3.44 -11.42
CA GLU A 244 -39.27 -4.51 -12.31
C GLU A 244 -39.15 -5.85 -11.58
N ARG A 245 -38.85 -5.82 -10.28
CA ARG A 245 -38.59 -7.00 -9.43
C ARG A 245 -39.53 -7.11 -8.24
N ILE A 246 -40.68 -6.42 -8.28
CA ILE A 246 -41.71 -6.46 -7.24
C ILE A 246 -42.90 -7.30 -7.70
N VAL A 247 -43.27 -8.30 -6.91
CA VAL A 247 -44.54 -9.03 -7.00
C VAL A 247 -45.47 -8.53 -5.89
N GLY A 248 -46.68 -8.09 -6.24
CA GLY A 248 -47.66 -7.65 -5.26
C GLY A 248 -48.64 -8.75 -4.87
N VAL A 249 -48.91 -8.93 -3.57
CA VAL A 249 -49.91 -9.89 -3.06
C VAL A 249 -50.92 -9.17 -2.18
N ILE A 250 -52.19 -9.31 -2.53
CA ILE A 250 -53.32 -8.76 -1.79
C ILE A 250 -53.95 -9.87 -0.95
N THR A 251 -54.01 -9.66 0.36
CA THR A 251 -54.61 -10.58 1.32
C THR A 251 -55.91 -10.02 1.90
N LYS A 252 -56.66 -10.86 2.63
CA LYS A 252 -57.92 -10.51 3.30
C LYS A 252 -58.97 -9.87 2.36
N PRO A 253 -59.17 -10.37 1.12
CA PRO A 253 -60.16 -9.82 0.18
C PRO A 253 -61.61 -9.98 0.68
N ASP A 254 -61.83 -10.87 1.64
CA ASP A 254 -63.09 -11.16 2.32
C ASP A 254 -63.50 -10.10 3.37
N LEU A 255 -62.53 -9.36 3.91
CA LEU A 255 -62.74 -8.35 4.96
C LEU A 255 -62.76 -6.92 4.40
N VAL A 256 -63.05 -6.76 3.11
CA VAL A 256 -63.03 -5.46 2.46
C VAL A 256 -64.32 -4.71 2.78
N ASP A 257 -64.22 -3.69 3.63
CA ASP A 257 -65.34 -2.84 3.98
C ASP A 257 -65.57 -1.77 2.90
N GLY A 258 -66.68 -1.91 2.18
CA GLY A 258 -67.20 -0.90 1.26
C GLY A 258 -66.77 -1.06 -0.20
N TYR A 259 -67.74 -0.86 -1.11
CA TYR A 259 -67.57 -1.01 -2.56
C TYR A 259 -66.44 -0.15 -3.15
N ALA A 260 -66.19 1.03 -2.57
CA ALA A 260 -65.15 1.95 -3.05
C ALA A 260 -63.72 1.42 -2.82
N ASN A 261 -63.46 0.74 -1.70
CA ASN A 261 -62.15 0.13 -1.43
C ASN A 261 -61.95 -1.15 -2.25
N GLU A 262 -63.00 -1.99 -2.35
CA GLU A 262 -62.96 -3.20 -3.18
C GLU A 262 -62.65 -2.86 -4.65
N LYS A 263 -63.30 -1.84 -5.20
CA LYS A 263 -63.05 -1.37 -6.57
C LYS A 263 -61.61 -0.89 -6.76
N LYS A 264 -61.04 -0.14 -5.81
CA LYS A 264 -59.65 0.34 -5.89
C LYS A 264 -58.65 -0.81 -5.92
N TYR A 265 -58.83 -1.83 -5.08
CA TYR A 265 -57.93 -2.98 -5.11
C TYR A 265 -58.11 -3.85 -6.36
N LEU A 266 -59.33 -3.94 -6.92
CA LEU A 266 -59.55 -4.57 -8.22
C LEU A 266 -58.87 -3.80 -9.36
N GLU A 267 -58.88 -2.46 -9.32
CA GLU A 267 -58.15 -1.60 -10.26
C GLU A 267 -56.63 -1.77 -10.12
N LEU A 268 -56.13 -1.87 -8.88
CA LEU A 268 -54.73 -2.19 -8.58
C LEU A 268 -54.32 -3.54 -9.18
N CYS A 269 -55.12 -4.59 -8.99
CA CYS A 269 -54.88 -5.92 -9.57
C CYS A 269 -54.81 -5.92 -11.09
N ARG A 270 -55.65 -5.10 -11.74
CA ARG A 270 -55.67 -4.97 -13.20
C ARG A 270 -54.56 -4.08 -13.74
N GLY A 271 -53.70 -3.54 -12.88
CA GLY A 271 -52.63 -2.62 -13.27
C GLY A 271 -53.14 -1.27 -13.77
N LEU A 272 -54.37 -0.89 -13.40
CA LEU A 272 -55.00 0.38 -13.78
C LEU A 272 -54.64 1.54 -12.85
N GLU A 273 -54.07 1.24 -11.67
CA GLU A 273 -53.53 2.23 -10.74
C GLU A 273 -52.10 2.65 -11.16
N PRO A 274 -51.90 3.82 -11.77
CA PRO A 274 -50.62 4.20 -12.36
C PRO A 274 -49.53 4.37 -11.30
N ALA A 275 -49.89 4.76 -10.08
CA ALA A 275 -48.93 4.96 -9.01
C ALA A 275 -48.29 3.64 -8.57
N HIS A 276 -48.96 2.50 -8.67
CA HIS A 276 -48.49 1.22 -8.13
C HIS A 276 -48.49 0.11 -9.19
N LYS A 277 -48.19 0.49 -10.43
CA LYS A 277 -48.01 -0.47 -11.53
C LYS A 277 -46.74 -1.26 -11.32
N LEU A 278 -46.86 -2.59 -11.34
CA LEU A 278 -45.75 -3.53 -11.16
C LEU A 278 -45.54 -4.33 -12.44
N SER A 279 -44.29 -4.60 -12.81
CA SER A 279 -43.94 -5.40 -13.99
C SER A 279 -44.26 -6.88 -13.80
N LEU A 280 -44.19 -7.38 -12.56
CA LEU A 280 -44.52 -8.78 -12.22
C LEU A 280 -45.97 -8.93 -11.72
N GLU A 281 -46.78 -7.89 -11.91
CA GLU A 281 -48.22 -7.83 -11.62
C GLU A 281 -48.60 -8.06 -10.14
N TRP A 282 -49.92 -8.04 -9.89
CA TRP A 282 -50.53 -8.23 -8.58
C TRP A 282 -51.27 -9.56 -8.52
N HIS A 283 -51.32 -10.17 -7.35
CA HIS A 283 -51.99 -11.44 -7.09
C HIS A 283 -52.93 -11.33 -5.90
N VAL A 284 -54.08 -11.99 -5.94
CA VAL A 284 -55.06 -11.98 -4.82
C VAL A 284 -55.13 -13.35 -4.15
N LEU A 285 -55.09 -13.35 -2.83
CA LEU A 285 -55.09 -14.55 -2.00
C LEU A 285 -56.12 -14.42 -0.86
N ARG A 286 -56.97 -15.44 -0.67
CA ARG A 286 -57.80 -15.55 0.53
C ARG A 286 -57.14 -16.51 1.51
N ASN A 287 -56.82 -16.01 2.69
CA ASN A 287 -56.26 -16.80 3.78
C ASN A 287 -57.36 -17.23 4.75
N SER A 288 -57.10 -18.27 5.55
CA SER A 288 -58.01 -18.68 6.63
C SER A 288 -58.17 -17.58 7.67
N SER A 289 -59.42 -17.36 8.10
CA SER A 289 -59.72 -16.47 9.21
C SER A 289 -59.25 -17.05 10.55
N GLU A 290 -59.17 -16.21 11.59
CA GLU A 290 -58.72 -16.64 12.92
C GLU A 290 -59.62 -17.72 13.53
N ASN A 291 -60.92 -17.67 13.22
CA ASN A 291 -61.91 -18.66 13.66
C ASN A 291 -61.80 -20.00 12.90
N GLU A 292 -61.35 -19.96 11.64
CA GLU A 292 -61.21 -21.13 10.77
C GLU A 292 -59.93 -21.94 11.06
N ARG A 293 -58.90 -21.31 11.61
CA ARG A 293 -57.60 -21.97 11.93
C ARG A 293 -57.70 -23.06 13.01
N GLY A 294 -58.70 -22.98 13.88
CA GLY A 294 -58.93 -23.94 14.97
C GLY A 294 -59.67 -25.21 14.54
N ASP A 295 -60.23 -25.25 13.33
CA ASP A 295 -61.04 -26.36 12.85
C ASP A 295 -60.17 -27.39 12.08
N PRO A 296 -60.02 -28.64 12.57
CA PRO A 296 -59.27 -29.69 11.88
C PRO A 296 -59.89 -30.12 10.54
N SER A 297 -61.15 -29.78 10.28
CA SER A 297 -61.88 -30.12 9.05
C SER A 297 -61.81 -29.02 7.99
N HIS A 298 -61.24 -27.86 8.32
CA HIS A 298 -61.16 -26.72 7.42
C HIS A 298 -60.05 -26.91 6.37
N ASP A 299 -60.46 -26.92 5.10
CA ASP A 299 -59.57 -26.93 3.94
C ASP A 299 -59.55 -25.52 3.32
N ARG A 300 -58.49 -24.77 3.61
CA ARG A 300 -58.26 -23.42 3.06
C ARG A 300 -58.38 -23.39 1.54
N ASP A 301 -57.79 -24.35 0.83
CA ASP A 301 -57.69 -24.31 -0.64
C ASP A 301 -59.04 -24.54 -1.28
N ARG A 302 -59.88 -25.35 -0.64
CA ARG A 302 -61.28 -25.54 -1.07
C ARG A 302 -62.11 -24.28 -0.83
N GLU A 303 -61.94 -23.63 0.31
CA GLU A 303 -62.67 -22.41 0.65
C GLU A 303 -62.25 -21.20 -0.17
N GLU A 304 -60.96 -21.07 -0.46
CA GLU A 304 -60.42 -20.06 -1.35
C GLU A 304 -61.00 -20.22 -2.76
N ARG A 305 -61.00 -21.45 -3.29
CA ARG A 305 -61.62 -21.74 -4.60
C ARG A 305 -63.08 -21.34 -4.63
N ARG A 306 -63.84 -21.63 -3.56
CA ARG A 306 -65.25 -21.23 -3.46
C ARG A 306 -65.42 -19.72 -3.42
N PHE A 307 -64.55 -19.01 -2.70
CA PHE A 307 -64.57 -17.55 -2.65
C PHE A 307 -64.34 -16.96 -4.04
N PHE A 308 -63.27 -17.35 -4.75
CA PHE A 308 -62.97 -16.79 -6.07
C PHE A 308 -63.90 -17.26 -7.20
N GLN A 309 -64.75 -18.26 -6.96
CA GLN A 309 -65.86 -18.60 -7.86
C GLN A 309 -67.03 -17.62 -7.76
N THR A 310 -67.11 -16.82 -6.71
CA THR A 310 -68.23 -15.91 -6.42
C THR A 310 -67.73 -14.49 -6.10
N GLY A 311 -68.59 -13.47 -6.17
CA GLY A 311 -68.22 -12.08 -5.82
C GLY A 311 -67.41 -11.32 -6.89
N ALA A 312 -66.95 -10.10 -6.57
CA ALA A 312 -66.32 -9.18 -7.52
C ALA A 312 -64.90 -9.62 -7.97
N TRP A 313 -64.17 -10.30 -7.08
CA TRP A 313 -62.85 -10.89 -7.33
C TRP A 313 -62.86 -12.02 -8.36
N SER A 314 -64.03 -12.61 -8.62
CA SER A 314 -64.20 -13.61 -9.68
C SER A 314 -63.96 -13.05 -11.10
N SER A 315 -63.96 -11.73 -11.25
CA SER A 315 -63.67 -11.05 -12.52
C SER A 315 -62.18 -10.99 -12.88
N LEU A 316 -61.27 -11.34 -11.95
CA LEU A 316 -59.84 -11.37 -12.20
C LEU A 316 -59.42 -12.64 -12.95
N PRO A 317 -58.35 -12.59 -13.77
CA PRO A 317 -57.79 -13.77 -14.43
C PRO A 317 -57.43 -14.87 -13.43
N ILE A 318 -57.57 -16.13 -13.84
CA ILE A 318 -57.24 -17.31 -13.00
C ILE A 318 -55.75 -17.30 -12.61
N ALA A 319 -54.89 -16.77 -13.48
CA ALA A 319 -53.45 -16.65 -13.23
C ALA A 319 -53.09 -15.71 -12.06
N ASP A 320 -53.98 -14.77 -11.70
CA ASP A 320 -53.72 -13.69 -10.74
C ASP A 320 -54.51 -13.86 -9.43
N ARG A 321 -55.12 -15.04 -9.22
CA ARG A 321 -55.92 -15.34 -8.03
C ARG A 321 -55.72 -16.76 -7.53
N GLY A 322 -55.69 -16.92 -6.22
CA GLY A 322 -55.60 -18.21 -5.54
C GLY A 322 -54.18 -18.72 -5.32
N ILE A 323 -54.00 -19.67 -4.40
CA ILE A 323 -52.67 -20.11 -3.97
C ILE A 323 -51.94 -20.99 -5.00
N GLU A 324 -52.68 -21.84 -5.73
CA GLU A 324 -52.08 -22.76 -6.71
C GLU A 324 -51.38 -21.99 -7.82
N SER A 325 -52.04 -20.95 -8.35
CA SER A 325 -51.50 -20.05 -9.36
C SER A 325 -50.39 -19.17 -8.80
N LEU A 326 -50.46 -18.74 -7.53
CA LEU A 326 -49.40 -17.97 -6.88
C LEU A 326 -48.09 -18.78 -6.78
N ARG A 327 -48.17 -20.03 -6.30
CA ARG A 327 -47.01 -20.93 -6.22
C ARG A 327 -46.35 -21.10 -7.58
N TYR A 328 -47.17 -21.31 -8.61
CA TYR A 328 -46.70 -21.39 -10.00
C TYR A 328 -46.02 -20.10 -10.47
N LYS A 329 -46.67 -18.95 -10.28
CA LYS A 329 -46.18 -17.62 -10.68
C LYS A 329 -44.83 -17.31 -10.02
N LEU A 330 -44.72 -17.52 -8.71
CA LEU A 330 -43.47 -17.29 -7.97
C LEU A 330 -42.34 -18.20 -8.43
N SER A 331 -42.60 -19.48 -8.69
CA SER A 331 -41.57 -20.41 -9.16
C SER A 331 -41.06 -20.03 -10.55
N LYS A 332 -41.95 -19.62 -11.45
CA LYS A 332 -41.58 -19.14 -12.79
C LYS A 332 -40.76 -17.85 -12.71
N VAL A 333 -41.23 -16.86 -11.96
CA VAL A 333 -40.54 -15.57 -11.79
C VAL A 333 -39.14 -15.76 -11.19
N LEU A 334 -39.02 -16.59 -10.15
CA LEU A 334 -37.71 -16.89 -9.55
C LEU A 334 -36.76 -17.55 -10.55
N LEU A 335 -37.25 -18.51 -11.34
CA LEU A 335 -36.44 -19.20 -12.34
C LEU A 335 -35.95 -18.25 -13.45
N GLU A 336 -36.84 -17.41 -13.98
CA GLU A 336 -36.48 -16.41 -15.00
C GLU A 336 -35.47 -15.39 -14.45
N HIS A 337 -35.66 -14.96 -13.20
CA HIS A 337 -34.75 -14.05 -12.53
C HIS A 337 -33.36 -14.66 -12.29
N ILE A 338 -33.29 -15.92 -11.87
CA ILE A 338 -32.00 -16.62 -11.73
C ILE A 338 -31.31 -16.74 -13.09
N LYS A 339 -32.04 -17.14 -14.15
CA LYS A 339 -31.47 -17.26 -15.50
C LYS A 339 -30.91 -15.94 -16.02
N GLY A 340 -31.61 -14.83 -15.79
CA GLY A 340 -31.15 -13.49 -16.19
C GLY A 340 -29.90 -13.02 -15.44
N ASN A 341 -29.80 -13.34 -14.15
CA ASN A 341 -28.72 -12.86 -13.29
C ASN A 341 -27.51 -13.80 -13.22
N LEU A 342 -27.63 -15.06 -13.66
CA LEU A 342 -26.56 -16.07 -13.55
C LEU A 342 -25.24 -15.64 -14.22
N PRO A 343 -25.23 -15.07 -15.45
CA PRO A 343 -23.97 -14.64 -16.06
C PRO A 343 -23.28 -13.53 -15.27
N GLY A 344 -24.07 -12.61 -14.69
CA GLY A 344 -23.57 -11.55 -13.82
C GLY A 344 -22.96 -12.10 -12.54
N LEU A 345 -23.63 -13.07 -11.91
CA LEU A 345 -23.17 -13.74 -10.70
C LEU A 345 -21.84 -14.49 -10.93
N VAL A 346 -21.71 -15.21 -12.04
CA VAL A 346 -20.47 -15.92 -12.39
C VAL A 346 -19.31 -14.93 -12.53
N ARG A 347 -19.52 -13.83 -13.26
CA ARG A 347 -18.49 -12.78 -13.41
C ARG A 347 -18.09 -12.18 -12.07
N GLU A 348 -19.05 -11.89 -11.20
CA GLU A 348 -18.78 -11.32 -9.87
C GLU A 348 -17.95 -12.28 -8.99
N ILE A 349 -18.25 -13.58 -9.06
CA ILE A 349 -17.46 -14.63 -8.37
C ILE A 349 -16.04 -14.69 -8.93
N GLU A 350 -15.86 -14.70 -10.25
CA GLU A 350 -14.54 -14.75 -10.89
C GLU A 350 -13.69 -13.51 -10.59
N GLU A 351 -14.28 -12.32 -10.60
CA GLU A 351 -13.61 -11.06 -10.24
C GLU A 351 -13.19 -11.04 -8.76
N SER A 352 -14.05 -11.53 -7.87
CA SER A 352 -13.74 -11.68 -6.45
C SER A 352 -12.60 -12.67 -6.23
N LEU A 353 -12.64 -13.84 -6.88
CA LEU A 353 -11.57 -14.83 -6.84
C LEU A 353 -10.24 -14.28 -7.34
N LYS A 354 -10.24 -13.53 -8.44
CA LYS A 354 -9.03 -12.89 -8.97
C LYS A 354 -8.45 -11.88 -7.99
N THR A 355 -9.30 -11.06 -7.38
CA THR A 355 -8.90 -10.05 -6.40
C THR A 355 -8.28 -10.71 -5.17
N ARG A 356 -8.97 -11.70 -4.59
CA ARG A 356 -8.47 -12.46 -3.43
C ARG A 356 -7.22 -13.27 -3.75
N GLY A 357 -7.11 -13.81 -4.95
CA GLY A 357 -5.90 -14.50 -5.43
C GLY A 357 -4.69 -13.56 -5.48
N ASN A 358 -4.87 -12.34 -5.99
CA ASN A 358 -3.80 -11.33 -5.99
C ASN A 358 -3.41 -10.90 -4.56
N GLU A 359 -4.39 -10.74 -3.67
CA GLU A 359 -4.13 -10.46 -2.25
C GLU A 359 -3.36 -11.60 -1.58
N LEU A 360 -3.71 -12.86 -1.85
CA LEU A 360 -3.01 -14.03 -1.33
C LEU A 360 -1.55 -14.08 -1.80
N ILE A 361 -1.30 -13.77 -3.08
CA ILE A 361 0.06 -13.69 -3.63
C ILE A 361 0.88 -12.61 -2.91
N ARG A 362 0.28 -11.46 -2.60
CA ARG A 362 0.95 -10.38 -1.86
C ARG A 362 1.33 -10.76 -0.44
N LEU A 363 0.50 -11.56 0.23
CA LEU A 363 0.79 -12.05 1.58
C LEU A 363 1.97 -13.04 1.61
N GLY A 364 2.34 -13.61 0.47
CA GLY A 364 3.45 -14.54 0.32
C GLY A 364 3.14 -15.93 0.86
N GLU A 365 4.18 -16.76 0.97
CA GLU A 365 4.03 -18.13 1.45
C GLU A 365 3.80 -18.17 2.97
N PRO A 366 2.95 -19.09 3.46
CA PRO A 366 2.76 -19.29 4.88
C PRO A 366 4.09 -19.69 5.54
N ARG A 367 4.35 -19.10 6.71
CA ARG A 367 5.56 -19.30 7.51
C ARG A 367 5.15 -19.83 8.89
N SER A 368 4.54 -21.02 8.94
CA SER A 368 3.95 -21.55 10.18
C SER A 368 4.96 -22.30 11.04
N THR A 369 6.01 -22.84 10.43
CA THR A 369 7.08 -23.59 11.12
C THR A 369 8.34 -22.75 11.31
N PRO A 370 9.13 -23.01 12.37
CA PRO A 370 10.40 -22.32 12.57
C PRO A 370 11.41 -22.60 11.43
N GLU A 371 11.33 -23.75 10.77
CA GLU A 371 12.14 -24.09 9.60
C GLU A 371 11.82 -23.19 8.40
N GLU A 372 10.54 -22.95 8.12
CA GLU A 372 10.08 -22.03 7.06
C GLU A 372 10.48 -20.58 7.35
N MET A 373 10.32 -20.13 8.59
CA MET A 373 10.75 -18.79 9.01
C MET A 373 12.26 -18.59 8.82
N ARG A 374 13.07 -19.60 9.18
CA ARG A 374 14.52 -19.57 8.96
C ARG A 374 14.86 -19.55 7.48
N SER A 375 14.20 -20.37 6.68
CA SER A 375 14.43 -20.44 5.23
C SER A 375 14.10 -19.11 4.54
N PHE A 376 13.03 -18.45 4.98
CA PHE A 376 12.66 -17.11 4.53
C PHE A 376 13.73 -16.06 4.86
N LEU A 377 14.19 -16.02 6.11
CA LEU A 377 15.25 -15.09 6.53
C LEU A 377 16.59 -15.37 5.83
N LEU A 378 16.93 -16.65 5.59
CA LEU A 378 18.12 -17.03 4.85
C LEU A 378 18.05 -16.57 3.39
N ARG A 379 16.89 -16.69 2.74
CA ARG A 379 16.68 -16.16 1.39
C ARG A 379 16.94 -14.65 1.36
N ILE A 380 16.38 -13.91 2.31
CA ILE A 380 16.63 -12.46 2.44
C ILE A 380 18.13 -12.17 2.62
N ALA A 381 18.82 -12.91 3.50
CA ALA A 381 20.24 -12.70 3.73
C ALA A 381 21.09 -12.97 2.48
N VAL A 382 20.79 -14.03 1.71
CA VAL A 382 21.49 -14.37 0.47
C VAL A 382 21.24 -13.34 -0.63
N ASP A 383 19.97 -12.93 -0.82
CA ASP A 383 19.60 -11.93 -1.82
C ASP A 383 20.20 -10.57 -1.48
N PHE A 384 20.17 -10.16 -0.21
CA PHE A 384 20.84 -8.98 0.29
C PHE A 384 22.34 -9.04 0.01
N GLN A 385 23.02 -10.13 0.38
CA GLN A 385 24.46 -10.28 0.20
C GLN A 385 24.86 -10.14 -1.28
N ARG A 386 24.09 -10.77 -2.18
CA ARG A 386 24.30 -10.67 -3.63
C ARG A 386 24.15 -9.23 -4.11
N LEU A 387 23.02 -8.59 -3.81
CA LEU A 387 22.73 -7.23 -4.28
C LEU A 387 23.65 -6.18 -3.65
N ALA A 388 23.99 -6.31 -2.38
CA ALA A 388 24.93 -5.45 -1.71
C ALA A 388 26.34 -5.62 -2.28
N GLY A 389 26.76 -6.85 -2.59
CA GLY A 389 28.01 -7.14 -3.30
C GLY A 389 28.02 -6.48 -4.68
N ASP A 390 26.93 -6.58 -5.43
CA ASP A 390 26.79 -5.93 -6.73
C ASP A 390 26.83 -4.40 -6.62
N ALA A 391 26.20 -3.82 -5.58
CA ALA A 391 26.23 -2.37 -5.31
C ALA A 391 27.65 -1.87 -5.01
N VAL A 392 28.42 -2.67 -4.25
CA VAL A 392 29.83 -2.43 -3.91
C VAL A 392 30.71 -2.63 -5.14
N ASP A 393 30.55 -3.69 -5.92
CA ASP A 393 31.39 -3.95 -7.10
C ASP A 393 31.08 -3.03 -8.28
N GLY A 394 29.96 -2.29 -8.24
CA GLY A 394 29.50 -1.44 -9.34
C GLY A 394 28.78 -2.21 -10.46
N ARG A 395 28.21 -3.38 -10.14
CA ARG A 395 27.44 -4.22 -11.07
C ARG A 395 25.95 -3.88 -10.96
N TYR A 396 25.43 -3.06 -11.88
CA TYR A 396 24.07 -2.52 -11.80
C TYR A 396 23.03 -3.27 -12.63
N GLY A 397 23.15 -4.60 -12.76
CA GLY A 397 22.26 -5.40 -13.61
C GLY A 397 20.86 -5.67 -13.03
N HIS A 398 20.63 -5.37 -11.76
CA HIS A 398 19.36 -5.62 -11.06
C HIS A 398 18.43 -4.41 -11.08
N GLU A 399 17.11 -4.64 -11.17
CA GLU A 399 16.06 -3.60 -11.21
C GLU A 399 16.18 -2.57 -10.07
N PHE A 400 16.63 -3.02 -8.89
CA PHE A 400 16.90 -2.15 -7.74
C PHE A 400 17.73 -0.89 -8.09
N PHE A 401 18.73 -1.02 -8.95
CA PHE A 401 19.64 0.08 -9.31
C PHE A 401 19.05 1.06 -10.32
N GLY A 402 17.89 0.73 -10.87
CA GLY A 402 17.19 1.51 -11.89
C GLY A 402 17.93 1.55 -13.23
N ASP A 403 17.38 2.34 -14.15
CA ASP A 403 17.91 2.48 -15.50
C ASP A 403 19.26 3.22 -15.54
N LEU A 404 19.84 3.35 -16.74
CA LEU A 404 21.11 4.06 -16.96
C LEU A 404 21.11 5.48 -16.36
N THR A 405 19.96 6.14 -16.32
CA THR A 405 19.76 7.50 -15.81
C THR A 405 19.57 7.58 -14.29
N ALA A 406 19.22 6.47 -13.62
CA ALA A 406 19.03 6.44 -12.17
C ALA A 406 20.39 6.42 -11.47
N SER A 407 20.72 7.46 -10.71
CA SER A 407 21.99 7.52 -9.96
C SER A 407 21.87 7.26 -8.47
N ASP A 408 20.65 7.36 -7.93
CA ASP A 408 20.48 7.58 -6.49
C ASP A 408 20.78 6.34 -5.66
N ARG A 409 20.61 5.15 -6.28
CA ARG A 409 20.83 3.83 -5.70
C ARG A 409 22.15 3.16 -6.09
N LYS A 410 22.98 3.84 -6.90
CA LYS A 410 24.28 3.32 -7.39
C LYS A 410 25.39 3.67 -6.40
N LEU A 411 25.58 2.82 -5.38
CA LEU A 411 26.52 3.04 -4.27
C LEU A 411 27.93 3.38 -4.75
N ARG A 412 28.59 2.50 -5.52
CA ARG A 412 29.97 2.72 -5.98
C ARG A 412 30.15 4.05 -6.75
N ALA A 413 29.22 4.41 -7.64
CA ALA A 413 29.28 5.68 -8.37
C ALA A 413 29.17 6.89 -7.42
N ARG A 414 28.28 6.83 -6.42
CA ARG A 414 28.15 7.91 -5.42
C ARG A 414 29.36 8.04 -4.52
N LEU A 415 29.94 6.91 -4.08
CA LEU A 415 31.18 6.89 -3.32
C LEU A 415 32.32 7.54 -4.12
N LEU A 416 32.46 7.18 -5.40
CA LEU A 416 33.46 7.77 -6.28
C LEU A 416 33.30 9.30 -6.39
N HIS A 417 32.08 9.79 -6.62
CA HIS A 417 31.81 11.22 -6.68
C HIS A 417 32.13 11.94 -5.36
N MET A 418 31.82 11.33 -4.21
CA MET A 418 32.17 11.89 -2.90
C MET A 418 33.67 11.89 -2.65
N ASN A 419 34.39 10.88 -3.12
CA ASN A 419 35.86 10.81 -3.01
C ASN A 419 36.52 11.92 -3.85
N TRP A 420 36.02 12.17 -5.07
CA TRP A 420 36.49 13.29 -5.89
C TRP A 420 36.16 14.65 -5.26
N ALA A 421 34.96 14.83 -4.71
CA ALA A 421 34.61 16.05 -3.99
C ALA A 421 35.51 16.27 -2.78
N PHE A 422 35.83 15.21 -2.03
CA PHE A 422 36.76 15.26 -0.92
C PHE A 422 38.18 15.66 -1.36
N ASP A 423 38.72 15.05 -2.41
CA ASP A 423 40.03 15.38 -2.96
C ASP A 423 40.11 16.83 -3.47
N ALA A 424 39.07 17.29 -4.18
CA ALA A 424 38.97 18.66 -4.67
C ALA A 424 38.83 19.70 -3.55
N THR A 425 38.14 19.36 -2.45
CA THR A 425 38.02 20.23 -1.27
C THR A 425 39.29 20.23 -0.44
N MET A 426 39.92 19.08 -0.26
CA MET A 426 41.23 18.97 0.39
C MET A 426 42.26 19.82 -0.37
N SER A 427 42.30 19.74 -1.72
CA SER A 427 43.26 20.50 -2.54
C SER A 427 43.05 22.02 -2.51
N SER A 428 41.82 22.48 -2.28
CA SER A 428 41.49 23.93 -2.31
C SER A 428 41.34 24.57 -0.93
N LYS A 429 40.89 23.81 0.08
CA LYS A 429 40.55 24.27 1.44
C LYS A 429 41.30 23.53 2.54
N GLY A 430 42.13 22.54 2.21
CA GLY A 430 42.92 21.81 3.20
C GLY A 430 43.98 22.66 3.87
N ALA A 431 44.36 23.78 3.27
CA ALA A 431 45.39 24.70 3.75
C ALA A 431 44.80 25.79 4.63
N THR A 432 45.48 26.14 5.72
CA THR A 432 45.11 27.32 6.55
C THR A 432 45.48 28.64 5.87
N TYR A 433 46.63 28.68 5.20
CA TYR A 433 47.13 29.87 4.49
C TYR A 433 47.29 29.60 3.00
N ASP A 434 46.84 30.53 2.16
CA ASP A 434 47.15 30.55 0.73
C ASP A 434 48.38 31.43 0.50
N ILE A 435 49.51 30.81 0.15
CA ILE A 435 50.80 31.49 0.02
C ILE A 435 50.94 32.04 -1.40
N GLN A 436 50.68 33.33 -1.54
CA GLN A 436 50.71 34.02 -2.84
C GLN A 436 52.11 34.61 -3.12
N ARG A 437 52.55 34.56 -4.38
CA ARG A 437 53.79 35.21 -4.82
C ARG A 437 53.60 36.73 -4.79
N ASP A 438 54.61 37.47 -4.33
CA ASP A 438 54.56 38.93 -4.22
C ASP A 438 54.38 39.59 -5.60
N VAL A 439 53.39 40.49 -5.72
CA VAL A 439 53.11 41.27 -6.93
C VAL A 439 54.17 42.38 -7.04
N GLY A 440 55.15 42.21 -7.92
CA GLY A 440 56.22 43.20 -8.16
C GLY A 440 57.62 42.65 -8.47
N SER A 441 57.80 41.33 -8.55
CA SER A 441 59.01 40.74 -9.15
C SER A 441 58.94 40.92 -10.67
N ALA A 442 59.98 41.46 -11.32
CA ALA A 442 60.04 41.58 -12.77
C ALA A 442 59.74 40.24 -13.46
N PRO A 443 59.09 40.24 -14.64
CA PRO A 443 58.76 39.00 -15.33
C PRO A 443 60.06 38.34 -15.81
N ASP A 444 60.41 37.19 -15.25
CA ASP A 444 61.45 36.30 -15.80
C ASP A 444 61.02 35.94 -17.24
N GLN A 445 61.63 36.58 -18.23
CA GLN A 445 61.59 36.13 -19.62
C GLN A 445 62.51 34.91 -19.72
N ASP A 446 61.97 33.75 -19.38
CA ASP A 446 62.30 32.42 -19.93
C ASP A 446 61.73 31.35 -19.00
N SER A 447 60.42 31.15 -19.11
CA SER A 447 59.77 29.90 -18.74
C SER A 447 59.78 28.94 -19.94
N ASP A 448 60.96 28.49 -20.36
CA ASP A 448 61.10 27.22 -21.09
C ASP A 448 61.26 26.08 -20.07
N ASP A 449 60.27 25.99 -19.19
CA ASP A 449 59.96 24.79 -18.45
C ASP A 449 58.48 24.51 -18.69
N ALA A 450 58.20 23.25 -19.05
CA ALA A 450 56.90 22.68 -19.38
C ALA A 450 55.92 22.70 -18.18
N SER A 451 55.58 23.90 -17.74
CA SER A 451 54.52 24.27 -16.80
C SER A 451 53.93 25.65 -17.11
N GLY A 452 54.37 26.29 -18.20
CA GLY A 452 53.63 27.36 -18.90
C GLY A 452 52.44 26.81 -19.69
N GLN A 453 51.53 26.10 -19.01
CA GLN A 453 50.12 26.14 -19.36
C GLN A 453 49.46 27.03 -18.31
N THR A 454 49.27 28.29 -18.68
CA THR A 454 48.05 29.04 -18.39
C THR A 454 47.30 28.61 -17.12
N LYS A 455 47.55 29.32 -15.99
CA LYS A 455 46.59 29.41 -14.87
C LYS A 455 45.26 30.10 -15.25
N GLY A 456 45.02 30.35 -16.54
CA GLY A 456 43.70 30.61 -17.12
C GLY A 456 43.60 29.86 -18.45
N ASN A 457 42.58 29.01 -18.61
CA ASN A 457 42.19 28.35 -19.87
C ASN A 457 42.85 27.01 -20.27
N LEU A 458 43.54 26.27 -19.39
CA LEU A 458 43.82 24.83 -19.66
C LEU A 458 43.37 23.89 -18.53
N GLN A 459 42.95 24.42 -17.39
CA GLN A 459 42.18 23.67 -16.39
C GLN A 459 40.67 23.74 -16.66
N GLU A 460 40.22 24.73 -17.43
CA GLU A 460 38.82 24.88 -17.83
C GLU A 460 38.39 23.85 -18.90
N ASP A 461 39.32 23.29 -19.67
CA ASP A 461 39.01 22.32 -20.74
C ASP A 461 38.96 20.85 -20.26
N GLU A 462 39.63 20.49 -19.15
CA GLU A 462 39.48 19.15 -18.53
C GLU A 462 38.29 19.09 -17.55
N ASP A 463 38.00 20.20 -16.85
CA ASP A 463 36.81 20.33 -15.99
C ASP A 463 35.50 20.46 -16.79
N SER A 464 35.57 20.72 -18.10
CA SER A 464 34.43 20.81 -19.03
C SER A 464 33.63 19.50 -19.19
N TYR A 465 34.20 18.34 -18.85
CA TYR A 465 33.53 17.03 -18.92
C TYR A 465 32.98 16.55 -17.56
N ILE A 466 33.19 17.31 -16.49
CA ILE A 466 32.71 16.97 -15.16
C ILE A 466 31.20 17.22 -15.12
N SER A 467 30.42 16.16 -14.91
CA SER A 467 28.96 16.23 -14.83
C SER A 467 28.50 17.34 -13.85
N ASP A 468 27.48 18.11 -14.23
CA ASP A 468 26.90 19.19 -13.40
C ASP A 468 26.61 18.76 -11.95
N ARG A 469 26.25 17.49 -11.73
CA ARG A 469 26.02 16.91 -10.40
C ARG A 469 27.29 16.83 -9.55
N LEU A 470 28.41 16.49 -10.17
CA LEU A 470 29.70 16.41 -9.50
C LEU A 470 30.21 17.82 -9.17
N ASN A 471 30.03 18.78 -10.08
CA ASN A 471 30.32 20.19 -9.80
C ASN A 471 29.48 20.75 -8.65
N HIS A 472 28.19 20.41 -8.60
CA HIS A 472 27.34 20.79 -7.48
C HIS A 472 27.79 20.14 -6.15
N LEU A 473 28.21 18.88 -6.17
CA LEU A 473 28.70 18.19 -4.98
C LEU A 473 30.04 18.77 -4.48
N ILE A 474 30.97 19.05 -5.41
CA ILE A 474 32.24 19.73 -5.13
C ILE A 474 31.95 21.12 -4.53
N GLY A 475 31.01 21.86 -5.13
CA GLY A 475 30.51 23.11 -4.60
C GLY A 475 30.01 22.96 -3.16
N PHE A 476 29.09 22.03 -2.90
CA PHE A 476 28.56 21.76 -1.56
C PHE A 476 29.64 21.48 -0.53
N PHE A 477 30.62 20.62 -0.85
CA PHE A 477 31.74 20.35 0.04
C PHE A 477 32.60 21.60 0.30
N ARG A 478 32.91 22.38 -0.75
CA ARG A 478 33.73 23.60 -0.64
C ARG A 478 33.07 24.69 0.21
N HIS A 479 31.76 24.91 0.08
CA HIS A 479 31.05 25.95 0.85
C HIS A 479 30.95 25.62 2.34
N HIS A 480 31.13 24.35 2.74
CA HIS A 480 31.07 23.95 4.14
C HIS A 480 32.35 24.30 4.93
N PHE A 481 33.43 24.71 4.25
CA PHE A 481 34.71 25.05 4.89
C PHE A 481 35.15 26.47 4.53
N PRO A 482 35.81 27.18 5.47
CA PRO A 482 36.31 28.52 5.19
C PRO A 482 37.42 28.50 4.14
N ASP A 483 37.54 29.60 3.40
CA ASP A 483 38.63 29.79 2.45
C ASP A 483 39.98 29.93 3.20
N PRO A 484 41.09 29.44 2.63
CA PRO A 484 42.42 29.67 3.17
C PRO A 484 42.70 31.17 3.27
N VAL A 485 43.36 31.61 4.33
CA VAL A 485 43.68 33.03 4.54
C VAL A 485 44.81 33.43 3.58
N PRO A 486 44.60 34.41 2.67
CA PRO A 486 45.63 34.82 1.72
C PRO A 486 46.75 35.55 2.46
N ILE A 487 47.99 35.07 2.30
CA ILE A 487 49.19 35.69 2.86
C ILE A 487 50.26 35.76 1.77
N THR A 488 50.86 36.93 1.58
CA THR A 488 51.97 37.06 0.64
C THR A 488 53.24 36.40 1.17
N ARG A 489 54.05 35.84 0.28
CA ARG A 489 55.31 35.16 0.65
C ARG A 489 56.23 36.06 1.49
N SER A 490 56.35 37.35 1.15
CA SER A 490 57.10 38.32 1.96
C SER A 490 56.54 38.55 3.38
N ALA A 491 55.22 38.58 3.54
CA ALA A 491 54.57 38.76 4.85
C ALA A 491 54.73 37.52 5.72
N MET A 492 54.59 36.33 5.13
CA MET A 492 54.85 35.06 5.82
C MET A 492 56.32 34.93 6.22
N THR A 493 57.25 35.34 5.36
CA THR A 493 58.68 35.32 5.65
C THR A 493 59.00 36.19 6.87
N ARG A 494 58.43 37.40 6.97
CA ARG A 494 58.61 38.28 8.15
C ARG A 494 58.04 37.67 9.43
N GLU A 495 56.86 37.05 9.36
CA GLU A 495 56.26 36.41 10.52
C GLU A 495 57.07 35.18 10.96
N LEU A 496 57.56 34.38 10.01
CA LEU A 496 58.44 33.25 10.29
C LEU A 496 59.82 33.70 10.81
N GLU A 497 60.36 34.83 10.38
CA GLU A 497 61.60 35.40 10.93
C GLU A 497 61.41 35.85 12.39
N LYS A 498 60.28 36.48 12.70
CA LYS A 498 59.90 36.83 14.07
C LYS A 498 59.75 35.57 14.92
N LEU A 499 59.05 34.55 14.43
CA LEU A 499 58.89 33.27 15.14
C LEU A 499 60.21 32.50 15.27
N ALA A 500 61.09 32.55 14.26
CA ALA A 500 62.42 31.94 14.30
C ALA A 500 63.31 32.63 15.34
N SER A 501 63.26 33.97 15.44
CA SER A 501 63.99 34.72 16.48
C SER A 501 63.53 34.36 17.90
N LEU A 502 62.24 34.05 18.10
CA LEU A 502 61.67 33.69 19.39
C LEU A 502 61.94 32.22 19.76
N ASN A 503 62.11 31.35 18.77
CA ASN A 503 62.27 29.90 18.94
C ASN A 503 63.69 29.42 18.57
N GLN A 504 64.73 30.23 18.81
CA GLN A 504 66.12 29.86 18.54
C GLN A 504 66.55 28.66 19.41
N GLY A 505 66.99 27.59 18.74
CA GLY A 505 67.57 26.41 19.36
C GLY A 505 69.11 26.42 19.35
N LYS A 506 69.73 25.23 19.25
CA LYS A 506 71.19 25.05 19.13
C LYS A 506 71.70 25.12 17.68
N GLU A 507 70.93 25.74 16.80
CA GLU A 507 71.17 25.73 15.35
C GLU A 507 72.21 26.80 14.96
N LEU A 508 72.92 26.56 13.85
CA LEU A 508 73.91 27.50 13.35
C LEU A 508 73.20 28.69 12.67
N PRO A 509 73.76 29.91 12.73
CA PRO A 509 73.20 31.06 12.01
C PRO A 509 73.01 30.74 10.52
N GLY A 510 71.82 31.02 9.99
CA GLY A 510 71.46 30.75 8.59
C GLY A 510 70.96 29.33 8.27
N THR A 511 70.93 28.39 9.23
CA THR A 511 70.24 27.10 9.04
C THR A 511 68.78 27.17 9.52
N PRO A 512 67.82 26.69 8.72
CA PRO A 512 66.40 26.72 9.09
C PRO A 512 66.08 25.76 10.24
N ASN A 513 65.22 26.19 11.16
CA ASN A 513 64.75 25.36 12.27
C ASN A 513 63.75 24.31 11.78
N ALA A 514 64.13 23.04 11.86
CA ALA A 514 63.28 21.93 11.42
C ALA A 514 62.00 21.82 12.26
N ASP A 515 62.06 22.08 13.58
CA ASP A 515 60.88 22.06 14.48
C ASP A 515 59.88 23.16 14.10
N LEU A 516 60.38 24.34 13.71
CA LEU A 516 59.53 25.43 13.23
C LEU A 516 58.81 25.06 11.93
N ALA A 517 59.49 24.37 11.00
CA ALA A 517 58.88 23.87 9.77
C ALA A 517 57.75 22.86 10.06
N PHE A 518 57.94 21.96 11.03
CA PHE A 518 56.91 21.01 11.44
C PHE A 518 55.72 21.68 12.13
N ARG A 519 55.94 22.64 13.04
CA ARG A 519 54.83 23.39 13.65
C ARG A 519 54.06 24.22 12.63
N PHE A 520 54.77 24.75 11.64
CA PHE A 520 54.14 25.48 10.56
C PHE A 520 53.30 24.56 9.66
N PHE A 521 53.81 23.38 9.31
CA PHE A 521 53.05 22.33 8.65
C PHE A 521 51.80 21.92 9.45
N GLN A 522 51.91 21.71 10.76
CA GLN A 522 50.78 21.37 11.63
C GLN A 522 49.70 22.45 11.60
N LYS A 523 50.10 23.73 11.63
CA LYS A 523 49.19 24.86 11.52
C LYS A 523 48.52 24.92 10.13
N GLN A 524 49.25 24.56 9.09
CA GLN A 524 48.74 24.50 7.71
C GLN A 524 47.76 23.33 7.51
N ALA A 525 47.95 22.21 8.20
CA ALA A 525 47.14 20.99 8.12
C ALA A 525 45.98 20.93 9.14
N GLU A 526 45.78 21.97 9.96
CA GLU A 526 44.69 22.05 10.94
C GLU A 526 43.29 21.73 10.36
N PRO A 527 42.93 22.16 9.13
CA PRO A 527 41.62 21.88 8.53
C PRO A 527 41.39 20.39 8.20
N TRP A 528 42.45 19.59 8.02
CA TRP A 528 42.37 18.23 7.49
C TRP A 528 41.42 17.34 8.29
N LYS A 529 41.48 17.44 9.62
CA LYS A 529 40.63 16.66 10.51
C LYS A 529 39.14 16.92 10.25
N LYS A 530 38.74 18.20 10.20
CA LYS A 530 37.33 18.59 10.03
C LYS A 530 36.81 18.19 8.64
N ILE A 531 37.63 18.34 7.60
CA ILE A 531 37.25 17.98 6.23
C ILE A 531 37.09 16.46 6.11
N ALA A 532 38.02 15.68 6.67
CA ALA A 532 37.94 14.22 6.66
C ALA A 532 36.76 13.69 7.50
N GLU A 533 36.53 14.22 8.70
CA GLU A 533 35.36 13.86 9.53
C GLU A 533 34.04 14.09 8.79
N PHE A 534 33.91 15.23 8.11
CA PHE A 534 32.74 15.54 7.30
C PHE A 534 32.56 14.54 6.15
N HIS A 535 33.62 14.27 5.39
CA HIS A 535 33.56 13.30 4.29
C HIS A 535 33.15 11.91 4.77
N LEU A 536 33.74 11.40 5.85
CA LEU A 536 33.39 10.10 6.42
C LEU A 536 31.93 10.04 6.87
N ASN A 537 31.41 11.12 7.49
CA ASN A 537 30.01 11.20 7.88
C ASN A 537 29.06 11.20 6.68
N GLN A 538 29.39 11.91 5.59
CA GLN A 538 28.59 11.90 4.35
C GLN A 538 28.58 10.51 3.70
N VAL A 539 29.75 9.88 3.60
CA VAL A 539 29.90 8.52 3.08
C VAL A 539 29.08 7.52 3.89
N LEU A 540 29.12 7.61 5.22
CA LEU A 540 28.35 6.75 6.11
C LEU A 540 26.84 6.95 5.95
N GLY A 541 26.38 8.21 5.85
CA GLY A 541 24.97 8.54 5.65
C GLY A 541 24.42 8.02 4.33
N VAL A 542 25.15 8.21 3.23
CA VAL A 542 24.75 7.69 1.90
C VAL A 542 24.75 6.17 1.88
N SER A 543 25.77 5.54 2.48
CA SER A 543 25.85 4.08 2.55
C SER A 543 24.69 3.49 3.35
N LYS A 544 24.33 4.12 4.49
CA LYS A 544 23.17 3.73 5.30
C LYS A 544 21.87 3.82 4.50
N HIS A 545 21.62 4.97 3.88
CA HIS A 545 20.39 5.17 3.09
C HIS A 545 20.22 4.13 1.97
N ILE A 546 21.30 3.78 1.27
CA ILE A 546 21.25 2.78 0.19
C ILE A 546 21.01 1.39 0.76
N VAL A 547 21.63 1.03 1.89
CA VAL A 547 21.37 -0.24 2.58
C VAL A 547 19.91 -0.33 3.03
N ASP A 548 19.34 0.75 3.56
CA ASP A 548 17.94 0.80 3.97
C ASP A 548 17.00 0.54 2.78
N CYS A 549 17.26 1.20 1.63
CA CYS A 549 16.54 0.95 0.38
C CYS A 549 16.71 -0.50 -0.13
N LEU A 550 17.90 -1.07 0.00
CA LEU A 550 18.22 -2.42 -0.47
C LEU A 550 17.48 -3.47 0.37
N ILE A 551 17.47 -3.31 1.70
CA ILE A 551 16.69 -4.18 2.60
C ILE A 551 15.20 -4.09 2.28
N GLY A 552 14.66 -2.88 2.09
CA GLY A 552 13.27 -2.71 1.66
C GLY A 552 12.95 -3.40 0.32
N CYS A 553 13.89 -3.37 -0.63
CA CYS A 553 13.74 -4.05 -1.92
C CYS A 553 13.75 -5.58 -1.80
N VAL A 554 14.59 -6.14 -0.91
CA VAL A 554 14.73 -7.59 -0.74
C VAL A 554 13.59 -8.18 0.09
N VAL A 555 13.12 -7.47 1.11
CA VAL A 555 12.02 -7.93 1.98
C VAL A 555 10.66 -7.72 1.32
N GLY A 556 10.49 -6.64 0.54
CA GLY A 556 9.25 -6.32 -0.17
C GLY A 556 8.23 -5.61 0.72
N GLU A 557 6.95 -6.00 0.62
CA GLU A 557 5.83 -5.32 1.31
C GLU A 557 5.73 -5.64 2.83
N ASP A 558 6.57 -6.52 3.38
CA ASP A 558 6.59 -6.87 4.81
C ASP A 558 7.35 -5.79 5.62
N HIS A 559 6.62 -4.74 6.02
CA HIS A 559 7.18 -3.57 6.70
C HIS A 559 7.71 -3.91 8.10
N ASP A 560 7.02 -4.79 8.83
CA ASP A 560 7.41 -5.19 10.19
C ASP A 560 8.75 -5.94 10.17
N THR A 561 8.92 -6.87 9.21
CA THR A 561 10.18 -7.59 9.03
C THR A 561 11.29 -6.64 8.60
N THR A 562 11.00 -5.70 7.69
CA THR A 562 11.96 -4.69 7.24
C THR A 562 12.45 -3.85 8.42
N GLU A 563 11.54 -3.32 9.24
CA GLU A 563 11.86 -2.51 10.41
C GLU A 563 12.67 -3.31 11.45
N ALA A 564 12.30 -4.57 11.69
CA ALA A 564 13.03 -5.44 12.61
C ALA A 564 14.47 -5.70 12.16
N ILE A 565 14.70 -5.93 10.86
CA ILE A 565 16.04 -6.14 10.29
C ILE A 565 16.86 -4.84 10.36
N LEU A 566 16.25 -3.70 10.05
CA LEU A 566 16.94 -2.40 10.11
C LEU A 566 17.41 -2.08 11.54
N LYS A 567 16.49 -2.15 12.52
CA LYS A 567 16.81 -1.89 13.93
C LYS A 567 17.74 -2.94 14.54
N GLY A 568 17.57 -4.20 14.16
CA GLY A 568 18.32 -5.32 14.74
C GLY A 568 19.72 -5.51 14.17
N CYS A 569 19.93 -5.20 12.88
CA CYS A 569 21.17 -5.52 12.17
C CYS A 569 21.84 -4.30 11.54
N ALA A 570 21.11 -3.51 10.74
CA ALA A 570 21.70 -2.41 9.97
C ALA A 570 22.14 -1.23 10.86
N ASP A 571 21.26 -0.75 11.75
CA ASP A 571 21.56 0.37 12.65
C ASP A 571 22.76 0.08 13.56
N PRO A 572 22.83 -1.07 14.28
CA PRO A 572 24.00 -1.39 15.11
C PRO A 572 25.28 -1.60 14.30
N PHE A 573 25.19 -2.00 13.02
CA PHE A 573 26.35 -2.08 12.15
C PHE A 573 26.91 -0.68 11.87
N PHE A 574 26.08 0.26 11.41
CA PHE A 574 26.54 1.61 11.08
C PHE A 574 27.01 2.40 12.32
N GLU A 575 26.41 2.19 13.49
CA GLU A 575 26.91 2.77 14.74
C GLU A 575 28.31 2.28 15.10
N ARG A 576 28.57 0.97 14.98
CA ARG A 576 29.90 0.39 15.20
C ARG A 576 30.91 0.90 14.18
N LYS A 577 30.53 0.97 12.90
CA LYS A 577 31.39 1.48 11.83
C LYS A 577 31.70 2.97 11.99
N SER A 578 30.76 3.77 12.47
CA SER A 578 30.99 5.19 12.77
C SER A 578 32.13 5.37 13.78
N LYS A 579 32.09 4.63 14.91
CA LYS A 579 33.16 4.66 15.92
C LYS A 579 34.50 4.22 15.34
N LEU A 580 34.51 3.09 14.62
CA LEU A 580 35.72 2.55 13.99
C LEU A 580 36.35 3.53 12.98
N LEU A 581 35.54 4.21 12.18
CA LEU A 581 36.01 5.21 11.21
C LEU A 581 36.64 6.41 11.91
N MET A 582 36.06 6.88 13.03
CA MET A 582 36.63 7.99 13.79
C MET A 582 37.95 7.61 14.48
N GLU A 583 38.05 6.40 15.03
CA GLU A 583 39.30 5.86 15.58
C GLU A 583 40.36 5.72 14.48
N LYS A 584 39.98 5.19 13.31
CA LYS A 584 40.89 5.04 12.17
C LYS A 584 41.35 6.39 11.63
N LEU A 585 40.47 7.38 11.57
CA LEU A 585 40.83 8.73 11.18
C LEU A 585 41.85 9.35 12.14
N GLN A 586 41.67 9.16 13.45
CA GLN A 586 42.65 9.60 14.44
C GLN A 586 44.01 8.94 14.22
N GLU A 587 44.04 7.61 13.99
CA GLU A 587 45.26 6.87 13.65
C GLU A 587 45.95 7.43 12.40
N LEU A 588 45.18 7.71 11.33
CA LEU A 588 45.70 8.26 10.07
C LEU A 588 46.21 9.71 10.20
N LEU A 589 45.68 10.48 11.16
CA LEU A 589 46.10 11.85 11.46
C LEU A 589 47.33 11.93 12.37
N GLN A 590 47.58 10.92 13.22
CA GLN A 590 48.71 10.92 14.17
C GLN A 590 50.06 11.29 13.52
N PRO A 591 50.46 10.71 12.36
CA PRO A 591 51.76 11.02 11.75
C PRO A 591 51.94 12.50 11.36
N TYR A 592 50.85 13.23 11.17
CA TYR A 592 50.85 14.63 10.76
C TYR A 592 50.66 15.60 11.93
N MET A 593 49.96 15.19 12.99
CA MET A 593 49.66 16.04 14.15
C MET A 593 50.61 15.86 15.34
N THR A 594 51.19 14.67 15.54
CA THR A 594 52.03 14.34 16.71
C THR A 594 53.43 13.82 16.36
N GLY A 595 53.69 13.44 15.10
CA GLY A 595 54.89 12.74 14.67
C GLY A 595 55.80 13.48 13.68
N TYR A 596 57.08 13.08 13.67
CA TYR A 596 58.08 13.43 12.66
C TYR A 596 57.78 12.65 11.36
N SER A 597 56.94 13.20 10.49
CA SER A 597 56.74 12.66 9.13
C SER A 597 58.08 12.67 8.38
N LEU A 598 58.74 11.51 8.31
CA LEU A 598 59.98 11.32 7.55
C LEU A 598 59.62 11.31 6.06
N ALA A 599 59.79 12.45 5.40
CA ALA A 599 59.72 12.52 3.94
C ALA A 599 60.73 11.52 3.37
N LEU A 600 60.27 10.52 2.61
CA LEU A 600 61.16 9.61 1.91
C LEU A 600 62.13 10.43 1.04
N GLU A 601 63.43 10.32 1.36
CA GLU A 601 64.48 11.25 0.95
C GLU A 601 64.57 11.50 -0.56
N LYS A 602 64.20 10.53 -1.41
CA LYS A 602 64.48 10.60 -2.85
C LYS A 602 63.56 11.55 -3.62
N GLU A 603 62.24 11.46 -3.41
CA GLU A 603 61.28 12.32 -4.11
C GLU A 603 61.24 13.72 -3.49
N PHE A 604 61.39 13.80 -2.17
CA PHE A 604 61.57 15.07 -1.47
C PHE A 604 62.82 15.81 -1.95
N ARG A 605 63.99 15.14 -2.00
CA ARG A 605 65.22 15.77 -2.52
C ARG A 605 65.08 16.21 -3.98
N LYS A 606 64.43 15.41 -4.83
CA LYS A 606 64.23 15.74 -6.25
C LYS A 606 63.32 16.95 -6.46
N ARG A 607 62.24 17.08 -5.67
CA ARG A 607 61.34 18.25 -5.73
C ARG A 607 61.93 19.48 -5.04
N ALA A 608 62.63 19.29 -3.92
CA ALA A 608 63.31 20.36 -3.21
C ALA A 608 64.51 20.94 -3.98
N SER A 609 65.21 20.14 -4.81
CA SER A 609 66.35 20.60 -5.61
C SER A 609 65.96 21.31 -6.91
N ARG A 610 64.72 21.14 -7.38
CA ARG A 610 64.22 21.77 -8.63
C ARG A 610 64.13 23.30 -8.56
N ASN A 611 64.16 23.90 -7.37
CA ASN A 611 64.00 25.34 -7.20
C ASN A 611 65.32 26.09 -6.94
N ASN A 612 66.48 25.43 -7.03
CA ASN A 612 67.73 26.13 -7.32
C ASN A 612 67.68 26.57 -8.79
N ASN A 613 66.83 27.55 -9.12
CA ASN A 613 66.63 28.02 -10.48
C ASN A 613 67.97 28.59 -11.01
N PRO A 614 68.66 27.93 -11.96
CA PRO A 614 69.84 28.52 -12.58
C PRO A 614 69.48 29.83 -13.30
N ASN A 615 68.23 29.98 -13.77
CA ASN A 615 67.75 31.20 -14.45
C ASN A 615 67.65 32.42 -13.53
N ARG A 616 67.28 32.26 -12.24
CA ARG A 616 67.29 33.39 -11.28
C ARG A 616 68.70 33.83 -10.92
N PHE A 617 69.62 32.87 -10.85
CA PHE A 617 71.04 33.12 -10.68
C PHE A 617 71.63 33.84 -11.90
N LEU A 618 71.22 33.44 -13.10
CA LEU A 618 71.59 34.10 -14.37
C LEU A 618 71.03 35.52 -14.46
N LEU A 619 69.76 35.75 -14.09
CA LEU A 619 69.13 37.09 -14.08
C LEU A 619 69.75 38.03 -13.03
N ALA A 620 70.17 37.51 -11.88
CA ALA A 620 70.88 38.30 -10.88
C ALA A 620 72.32 38.63 -11.35
N LEU A 621 73.01 37.68 -11.99
CA LEU A 621 74.31 37.92 -12.62
C LEU A 621 74.24 38.92 -13.78
N GLU A 622 73.16 38.90 -14.57
CA GLU A 622 72.92 39.82 -15.68
C GLU A 622 72.69 41.26 -15.20
N ASN A 623 72.02 41.44 -14.07
CA ASN A 623 71.80 42.76 -13.47
C ASN A 623 73.03 43.29 -12.71
N ASP A 624 73.73 42.44 -11.96
CA ASP A 624 74.85 42.86 -11.11
C ASP A 624 76.19 42.92 -11.86
N CYS A 625 76.32 42.21 -12.99
CA CYS A 625 77.52 42.15 -13.83
C CYS A 625 77.16 42.14 -15.34
N PRO A 626 76.67 43.26 -15.92
CA PRO A 626 76.35 43.32 -17.34
C PRO A 626 77.56 43.12 -18.26
N GLU A 627 78.77 43.41 -17.76
CA GLU A 627 80.06 43.21 -18.45
C GLU A 627 80.36 41.73 -18.76
N LEU A 628 79.68 40.77 -18.11
CA LEU A 628 79.85 39.33 -18.35
C LEU A 628 79.27 38.87 -19.70
N PHE A 629 78.37 39.65 -20.27
CA PHE A 629 77.56 39.29 -21.43
C PHE A 629 77.89 40.12 -22.69
N ASP A 630 78.76 41.14 -22.58
CA ASP A 630 79.22 41.99 -23.69
C ASP A 630 80.75 41.86 -23.91
N GLY A 631 81.15 40.97 -24.81
CA GLY A 631 82.49 40.95 -25.43
C GLY A 631 83.67 40.41 -24.59
N PRO A 632 84.83 40.10 -25.22
CA PRO A 632 85.90 39.32 -24.59
C PRO A 632 86.92 40.23 -23.89
N GLU A 633 86.63 40.69 -22.68
CA GLU A 633 87.65 41.21 -21.75
C GLU A 633 87.79 40.27 -20.54
N GLU A 634 89.00 40.18 -19.99
CA GLU A 634 89.38 39.22 -18.94
C GLU A 634 88.48 39.32 -17.70
N LEU A 635 87.67 38.29 -17.50
CA LEU A 635 86.75 38.15 -16.37
C LEU A 635 87.53 37.98 -15.06
N ASP A 636 87.34 38.94 -14.15
CA ASP A 636 87.89 38.88 -12.79
C ASP A 636 87.09 37.87 -11.94
N LEU A 637 87.68 36.69 -11.71
CA LEU A 637 87.06 35.58 -10.97
C LEU A 637 86.61 36.00 -9.56
N ASP A 638 87.29 36.99 -8.97
CA ASP A 638 86.97 37.50 -7.63
C ASP A 638 85.71 38.38 -7.63
N LYS A 639 85.39 39.08 -8.73
CA LYS A 639 84.12 39.82 -8.85
C LYS A 639 82.94 38.86 -8.99
N ILE A 640 83.09 37.80 -9.79
CA ILE A 640 82.07 36.77 -9.95
C ILE A 640 81.84 36.04 -8.62
N LEU A 641 82.91 35.67 -7.90
CA LEU A 641 82.78 35.04 -6.58
C LEU A 641 82.15 35.98 -5.55
N LYS A 642 82.43 37.29 -5.61
CA LYS A 642 81.75 38.28 -4.77
C LYS A 642 80.27 38.41 -5.10
N SER A 643 79.89 38.53 -6.37
CA SER A 643 78.47 38.54 -6.75
C SER A 643 77.79 37.24 -6.35
N ILE A 644 78.41 36.07 -6.53
CA ILE A 644 77.87 34.77 -6.06
C ILE A 644 77.65 34.77 -4.54
N GLN A 645 78.59 35.33 -3.77
CA GLN A 645 78.47 35.45 -2.31
C GLN A 645 77.41 36.50 -1.90
N GLU A 646 77.31 37.62 -2.61
CA GLU A 646 76.38 38.72 -2.34
C GLU A 646 74.95 38.35 -2.76
N THR A 647 74.73 37.77 -3.94
CA THR A 647 73.43 37.23 -4.38
C THR A 647 72.97 36.07 -3.48
N GLY A 648 73.90 35.23 -3.01
CA GLY A 648 73.64 34.19 -2.02
C GLY A 648 73.30 34.73 -0.61
N SER A 649 73.69 35.97 -0.31
CA SER A 649 73.46 36.64 0.98
C SER A 649 72.27 37.61 0.99
N LEU A 650 71.89 38.19 -0.15
CA LEU A 650 70.84 39.22 -0.23
C LEU A 650 69.41 38.66 -0.08
N TYR A 651 69.22 37.37 -0.36
CA TYR A 651 67.91 36.70 -0.27
C TYR A 651 67.83 35.60 0.80
N ARG A 652 68.93 35.33 1.53
CA ARG A 652 68.89 34.56 2.76
C ARG A 652 68.54 35.51 3.91
N GLY A 653 67.27 35.53 4.30
CA GLY A 653 66.91 36.04 5.63
C GLY A 653 67.81 35.42 6.71
N TYR A 654 68.04 36.11 7.82
CA TYR A 654 69.02 35.72 8.87
C TYR A 654 68.86 34.26 9.37
N PHE A 655 67.66 33.68 9.20
CA PHE A 655 67.30 32.31 9.59
C PHE A 655 66.95 31.36 8.43
N GLY A 656 67.15 31.75 7.16
CA GLY A 656 66.86 30.88 6.00
C GLY A 656 65.37 30.53 5.80
N THR A 657 64.47 31.43 6.21
CA THR A 657 63.01 31.23 6.25
C THR A 657 62.36 31.02 4.88
N ASP A 658 62.89 31.60 3.81
CA ASP A 658 62.36 31.40 2.45
C ASP A 658 62.56 29.94 1.95
N HIS A 659 63.71 29.34 2.27
CA HIS A 659 63.95 27.93 1.99
C HIS A 659 63.04 27.03 2.83
N LEU A 660 62.76 27.41 4.08
CA LEU A 660 61.85 26.69 4.98
C LEU A 660 60.41 26.68 4.45
N ILE A 661 59.89 27.81 3.95
CA ILE A 661 58.56 27.90 3.32
C ILE A 661 58.48 26.92 2.16
N HIS A 662 59.49 26.91 1.28
CA HIS A 662 59.50 26.03 0.11
C HIS A 662 59.55 24.54 0.49
N LEU A 663 60.41 24.14 1.43
CA LEU A 663 60.48 22.76 1.90
C LEU A 663 59.16 22.30 2.52
N MET A 664 58.48 23.20 3.25
CA MET A 664 57.16 22.94 3.84
C MET A 664 56.07 22.82 2.77
N GLU A 665 56.04 23.66 1.74
CA GLU A 665 55.08 23.57 0.62
C GLU A 665 55.18 22.21 -0.09
N VAL A 666 56.41 21.78 -0.40
CA VAL A 666 56.68 20.48 -1.04
C VAL A 666 56.28 19.32 -0.13
N HIS A 667 56.58 19.41 1.17
CA HIS A 667 56.17 18.39 2.16
C HIS A 667 54.65 18.34 2.32
N TYR A 668 53.99 19.49 2.27
CA TYR A 668 52.54 19.63 2.37
C TYR A 668 51.82 18.98 1.20
N GLU A 669 52.20 19.29 -0.04
CA GLU A 669 51.58 18.70 -1.23
C GLU A 669 51.67 17.17 -1.24
N MET A 670 52.83 16.61 -0.89
CA MET A 670 53.03 15.16 -0.84
C MET A 670 52.23 14.49 0.29
N SER A 671 52.24 15.11 1.48
CA SER A 671 51.54 14.61 2.65
C SER A 671 50.02 14.65 2.46
N HIS A 672 49.53 15.70 1.82
CA HIS A 672 48.12 15.91 1.51
C HIS A 672 47.56 14.81 0.60
N GLN A 673 48.21 14.54 -0.53
CA GLN A 673 47.80 13.47 -1.46
C GLN A 673 47.79 12.10 -0.79
N THR A 674 48.83 11.82 0.01
CA THR A 674 48.96 10.56 0.74
C THR A 674 47.86 10.41 1.79
N PHE A 675 47.55 11.47 2.53
CA PHE A 675 46.48 11.48 3.52
C PHE A 675 45.11 11.25 2.86
N THR A 676 44.78 11.96 1.80
CA THR A 676 43.51 11.79 1.08
C THR A 676 43.35 10.37 0.57
N ALA A 677 44.38 9.80 -0.07
CA ALA A 677 44.37 8.42 -0.54
C ALA A 677 44.22 7.41 0.60
N ASN A 678 44.86 7.64 1.74
CA ASN A 678 44.75 6.77 2.91
C ASN A 678 43.36 6.83 3.54
N VAL A 679 42.71 8.00 3.62
CA VAL A 679 41.33 8.11 4.12
C VAL A 679 40.37 7.34 3.20
N ILE A 680 40.51 7.47 1.89
CA ILE A 680 39.67 6.74 0.93
C ILE A 680 39.89 5.23 1.03
N ASN A 681 41.14 4.76 0.95
CA ASN A 681 41.41 3.32 0.87
C ASN A 681 41.35 2.62 2.24
N LEU A 682 41.94 3.21 3.27
CA LEU A 682 42.10 2.55 4.57
C LEU A 682 40.90 2.76 5.49
N ALA A 683 40.22 3.91 5.41
CA ALA A 683 39.00 4.15 6.18
C ALA A 683 37.74 3.80 5.39
N VAL A 684 37.49 4.44 4.23
CA VAL A 684 36.23 4.21 3.49
C VAL A 684 36.14 2.79 2.92
N GLU A 685 37.08 2.37 2.08
CA GLU A 685 37.00 1.07 1.41
C GLU A 685 37.15 -0.11 2.39
N ASN A 686 38.23 -0.09 3.19
CA ASN A 686 38.55 -1.21 4.09
C ASN A 686 37.63 -1.31 5.31
N CYS A 687 37.29 -0.21 5.97
CA CYS A 687 36.52 -0.28 7.21
C CYS A 687 35.00 -0.28 6.98
N LEU A 688 34.50 0.32 5.90
CA LEU A 688 33.06 0.42 5.64
C LEU A 688 32.62 -0.43 4.46
N VAL A 689 33.08 -0.10 3.25
CA VAL A 689 32.52 -0.61 1.98
C VAL A 689 32.62 -2.14 1.86
N ASN A 690 33.78 -2.70 2.18
CA ASN A 690 34.02 -4.15 2.08
C ASN A 690 33.15 -5.00 3.02
N ASP A 691 32.65 -4.41 4.11
CA ASP A 691 31.84 -5.11 5.10
C ASP A 691 30.33 -4.91 4.89
N ILE A 692 29.89 -4.02 3.98
CA ILE A 692 28.46 -3.79 3.69
C ILE A 692 27.73 -5.08 3.25
N PRO A 693 28.27 -5.92 2.34
CA PRO A 693 27.59 -7.15 1.95
C PRO A 693 27.45 -8.15 3.11
N ARG A 694 28.21 -7.95 4.20
CA ARG A 694 28.23 -8.83 5.37
C ARG A 694 27.29 -8.41 6.48
N ILE A 695 26.47 -7.38 6.30
CA ILE A 695 25.56 -6.87 7.36
C ILE A 695 24.61 -7.95 7.88
N LEU A 696 24.03 -8.77 6.97
CA LEU A 696 23.07 -9.83 7.32
C LEU A 696 23.68 -11.23 7.39
N THR A 697 24.96 -11.37 7.06
CA THR A 697 25.69 -12.64 7.22
C THR A 697 26.55 -12.59 8.45
N VAL A 698 26.48 -13.61 9.29
CA VAL A 698 27.41 -13.75 10.42
C VAL A 698 28.82 -14.01 9.85
N GLY A 699 29.60 -12.94 9.67
CA GLY A 699 31.04 -13.04 9.58
C GLY A 699 31.57 -13.51 10.93
N ARG A 700 32.37 -14.58 10.92
CA ARG A 700 33.05 -15.16 12.10
C ARG A 700 33.49 -14.06 13.08
N PHE A 701 33.03 -14.18 14.32
CA PHE A 701 33.54 -13.46 15.48
C PHE A 701 35.06 -13.48 15.54
#